data_AF-A0A975M7D5-F1
#
_entry.id   AF-A0A975M7D5-F1
#
_cell.length_a   1.000
_cell.length_b   1.000
_cell.length_c   1.000
_cell.angle_alpha   90.00
_cell.angle_beta   90.00
_cell.angle_gamma   90.00
#
_symmetry.space_group_name_H-M   'P 1'
#
loop_
_entity.id
_entity.type
_entity.pdbx_description
1 polymer ?
#
loop_
_entity_poly.entity_id
_entity_poly.type
_entity_poly.pdbx_seq_one_letter_code
_entity_poly.pdbx_strand_id
1 'polypeptide(L)'
;MVLALLLIASPLAAPAQAAIEPEPVRGSVSERNANTDIVITSLGSGRAVSGALPPLGSTWPVATYPTTIPGDYERENVSFAGIINTEDAYGTTAEMYCIDLRTSTRVNVGYGGGTWDESNVPNIGYVNRILNTYYPSSDLPAGLDNNTRAAAVQAAIWFFTDGYIVDPDSSLYPIVAGIVNDTIEAGILEEPDPPAIAITPPATGAPVTGVAGPHTVTSEADEIEVTTDEGFSLYADAAGTIPLNSPVPSGTQVWVRSDTGATGPANISARAAVSVPTGNVYLYDGGTTGLDNAQKLILAVTRELSSNATASVTFTEVGSLAVTKSIEGPAAGSQDALVISIDCGPGYQFTFNIDAKTTGTLSETFNDIPAGTACSITEPTNGGNDSVQVSTILPGDVTIVSGTTVTATVTDTYTFAPGTLVVRKDITGDGAGRQGVVTLQVTCSSGLNQTITIAAGTVEPTTEEFTGLPAGTTCTVTETADGATTQVSVEAVVDPAGGTVTIPAGNGVEVVVTDTYTVNPGALIVDKVITGPAAREQGPITVTVICTMGREEVIRQDLTIEAGAGGTVPGTVSGIPEGAVCSVTEPVTGENDVVTVVTDLPGDIEIIAGETINTTVTNTYSFAQGELAVTKVIAGEAAGRQSEVVLQVSCGPDGSVLDETVTIPAGTTEAVTTTFADLPAGTECAVTETTGGETSTVNVMADLPDPVIIPARGGVEIFVTNTYSPVIAPTPKPQPTPAPEKQFRTQLASTGAAGITGLLAAGASLLLVGGLALKANRRRANIAEDSGSDQQ
;
A
#
# COMPACT_ATOMS: atom_id res chain seq x y z
N MET A 1 -78.68 -83.01 -4.50
CA MET A 1 -78.06 -83.88 -3.49
C MET A 1 -77.04 -84.77 -4.19
N VAL A 2 -76.10 -85.36 -3.45
CA VAL A 2 -74.86 -86.01 -3.92
C VAL A 2 -73.74 -85.00 -4.17
N LEU A 3 -72.64 -85.23 -3.46
CA LEU A 3 -71.37 -84.51 -3.47
C LEU A 3 -70.35 -85.48 -4.10
N ALA A 4 -69.53 -85.01 -5.03
CA ALA A 4 -68.43 -85.78 -5.61
C ALA A 4 -67.11 -85.07 -5.31
N LEU A 5 -66.15 -85.81 -4.76
CA LEU A 5 -64.91 -85.26 -4.21
C LEU A 5 -63.84 -85.16 -5.31
N LEU A 6 -63.26 -83.98 -5.52
CA LEU A 6 -62.08 -83.84 -6.37
C LEU A 6 -60.86 -84.42 -5.63
N LEU A 7 -60.36 -85.54 -6.12
CA LEU A 7 -59.01 -86.03 -5.81
C LEU A 7 -58.07 -85.49 -6.89
N ILE A 8 -57.18 -84.58 -6.49
CA ILE A 8 -56.16 -84.00 -7.37
C ILE A 8 -55.09 -85.07 -7.60
N ALA A 9 -55.02 -85.59 -8.82
CA ALA A 9 -53.88 -86.40 -9.26
C ALA A 9 -52.74 -85.45 -9.66
N SER A 10 -51.72 -85.34 -8.81
CA SER A 10 -50.47 -84.68 -9.19
C SER A 10 -49.83 -85.44 -10.35
N PRO A 11 -49.40 -84.77 -11.43
CA PRO A 11 -48.56 -85.41 -12.42
C PRO A 11 -47.21 -85.75 -11.77
N LEU A 12 -46.84 -87.03 -11.76
CA LEU A 12 -45.48 -87.43 -11.48
C LEU A 12 -44.61 -86.92 -12.64
N ALA A 13 -43.69 -86.00 -12.36
CA ALA A 13 -42.64 -85.66 -13.31
C ALA A 13 -41.82 -86.93 -13.57
N ALA A 14 -41.69 -87.30 -14.85
CA ALA A 14 -40.66 -88.26 -15.24
C ALA A 14 -39.27 -87.62 -15.03
N PRO A 15 -38.23 -88.39 -14.71
CA PRO A 15 -36.87 -87.88 -14.78
C PRO A 15 -36.59 -87.40 -16.20
N ALA A 16 -36.04 -86.20 -16.33
CA ALA A 16 -35.68 -85.62 -17.63
C ALA A 16 -34.47 -86.40 -18.19
N GLN A 17 -34.74 -87.32 -19.12
CA GLN A 17 -33.68 -88.07 -19.78
C GLN A 17 -32.86 -87.16 -20.68
N ALA A 18 -31.55 -87.36 -20.70
CA ALA A 18 -30.69 -86.75 -21.71
C ALA A 18 -31.01 -87.35 -23.10
N ALA A 19 -31.88 -86.64 -23.83
CA ALA A 19 -32.30 -86.94 -25.19
C ALA A 19 -32.27 -85.69 -26.05
N ILE A 20 -31.60 -85.80 -27.19
CA ILE A 20 -31.74 -84.85 -28.29
C ILE A 20 -33.00 -85.23 -29.05
N GLU A 21 -34.05 -84.41 -28.92
CA GLU A 21 -35.35 -84.68 -29.55
C GLU A 21 -35.20 -84.72 -31.09
N PRO A 22 -35.60 -85.83 -31.75
CA PRO A 22 -35.24 -86.08 -33.15
C PRO A 22 -36.08 -85.34 -34.20
N GLU A 23 -37.06 -84.52 -33.80
CA GLU A 23 -37.81 -83.65 -34.72
C GLU A 23 -37.91 -82.22 -34.17
N PRO A 24 -37.58 -81.16 -34.96
CA PRO A 24 -37.84 -79.79 -34.57
C PRO A 24 -39.36 -79.50 -34.62
N VAL A 25 -39.83 -78.60 -33.75
CA VAL A 25 -41.23 -78.13 -33.79
C VAL A 25 -41.50 -77.52 -35.16
N ARG A 26 -42.50 -78.04 -35.88
CA ARG A 26 -42.73 -77.75 -37.30
C ARG A 26 -42.98 -76.25 -37.55
N GLY A 27 -41.95 -75.56 -38.03
CA GLY A 27 -41.94 -74.10 -38.24
C GLY A 27 -40.91 -73.33 -37.41
N SER A 28 -40.17 -73.99 -36.51
CA SER A 28 -39.01 -73.40 -35.83
C SER A 28 -37.82 -73.29 -36.79
N VAL A 29 -37.56 -72.07 -37.25
CA VAL A 29 -36.27 -71.67 -37.82
C VAL A 29 -35.48 -71.03 -36.68
N SER A 30 -34.22 -71.44 -36.50
CA SER A 30 -33.28 -70.63 -35.71
C SER A 30 -32.84 -69.48 -36.60
N GLU A 31 -33.39 -68.29 -36.35
CA GLU A 31 -32.81 -67.06 -36.88
C GLU A 31 -31.46 -66.88 -36.17
N ARG A 32 -30.35 -67.08 -36.91
CA ARG A 32 -29.00 -66.81 -36.39
C ARG A 32 -28.97 -65.34 -35.95
N ASN A 33 -28.83 -65.09 -34.65
CA ASN A 33 -28.67 -63.74 -34.13
C ASN A 33 -27.19 -63.31 -34.28
N ALA A 34 -26.87 -62.04 -33.99
CA ALA A 34 -25.51 -61.52 -34.18
C ALA A 34 -24.43 -62.29 -33.37
N ASN A 35 -24.83 -62.95 -32.28
CA ASN A 35 -23.99 -63.70 -31.35
C ASN A 35 -23.98 -65.21 -31.65
N THR A 36 -24.78 -65.70 -32.61
CA THR A 36 -24.75 -67.10 -33.03
C THR A 36 -23.50 -67.36 -33.87
N ASP A 37 -22.52 -68.06 -33.32
CA ASP A 37 -21.33 -68.49 -34.06
C ASP A 37 -21.56 -69.84 -34.76
N ILE A 38 -22.17 -70.80 -34.03
CA ILE A 38 -22.46 -72.15 -34.52
C ILE A 38 -23.90 -72.58 -34.22
N VAL A 39 -24.43 -73.52 -35.00
CA VAL A 39 -25.76 -74.13 -34.81
C VAL A 39 -25.65 -75.66 -34.85
N ILE A 40 -26.34 -76.39 -33.97
CA ILE A 40 -26.38 -77.87 -34.03
C ILE A 40 -27.17 -78.32 -35.26
N THR A 41 -26.54 -79.12 -36.13
CA THR A 41 -27.17 -79.65 -37.35
C THR A 41 -27.58 -81.12 -37.22
N SER A 42 -26.78 -81.95 -36.54
CA SER A 42 -27.01 -83.40 -36.47
C SER A 42 -26.23 -84.11 -35.36
N LEU A 43 -26.56 -85.37 -35.11
CA LEU A 43 -25.74 -86.28 -34.29
C LEU A 43 -24.63 -86.90 -35.16
N GLY A 44 -23.41 -86.96 -34.62
CA GLY A 44 -22.25 -87.60 -35.24
C GLY A 44 -22.06 -89.05 -34.78
N SER A 45 -20.80 -89.49 -34.71
CA SER A 45 -20.47 -90.83 -34.20
C SER A 45 -20.84 -90.96 -32.71
N GLY A 46 -21.56 -92.02 -32.33
CA GLY A 46 -21.99 -92.24 -30.94
C GLY A 46 -22.97 -93.40 -30.76
N ARG A 47 -23.35 -93.67 -29.50
CA ARG A 47 -24.29 -94.74 -29.12
C ARG A 47 -24.89 -94.48 -27.74
N ALA A 48 -26.01 -95.13 -27.43
CA ALA A 48 -26.60 -95.12 -26.09
C ALA A 48 -25.66 -95.73 -25.03
N VAL A 49 -25.73 -95.21 -23.81
CA VAL A 49 -24.91 -95.62 -22.66
C VAL A 49 -25.77 -95.74 -21.40
N SER A 50 -25.50 -96.77 -20.58
CA SER A 50 -26.15 -96.97 -19.28
C SER A 50 -25.16 -96.72 -18.16
N GLY A 51 -25.64 -96.12 -17.06
CA GLY A 51 -24.81 -95.70 -15.94
C GLY A 51 -25.61 -94.97 -14.87
N ALA A 52 -24.93 -94.10 -14.11
CA ALA A 52 -25.51 -93.34 -13.02
C ALA A 52 -24.77 -92.01 -12.76
N LEU A 53 -25.48 -91.05 -12.15
CA LEU A 53 -25.00 -89.74 -11.74
C LEU A 53 -25.05 -89.58 -10.21
N PRO A 54 -24.15 -88.77 -9.61
CA PRO A 54 -24.34 -88.32 -8.24
C PRO A 54 -25.56 -87.39 -8.13
N PRO A 55 -26.15 -87.23 -6.93
CA PRO A 55 -27.24 -86.27 -6.70
C PRO A 55 -26.85 -84.84 -7.11
N LEU A 56 -27.79 -84.07 -7.65
CA LEU A 56 -27.54 -82.71 -8.15
C LEU A 56 -26.84 -81.82 -7.11
N GLY A 57 -25.75 -81.16 -7.49
CA GLY A 57 -24.96 -80.28 -6.62
C GLY A 57 -23.95 -81.02 -5.72
N SER A 58 -23.84 -82.34 -5.80
CA SER A 58 -22.79 -83.11 -5.11
C SER A 58 -21.43 -82.96 -5.79
N THR A 59 -20.35 -83.17 -5.05
CA THR A 59 -18.99 -83.34 -5.58
C THR A 59 -18.57 -84.81 -5.51
N TRP A 60 -17.66 -85.22 -6.39
CA TRP A 60 -17.15 -86.59 -6.50
C TRP A 60 -15.60 -86.61 -6.61
N PRO A 61 -14.93 -87.70 -6.19
CA PRO A 61 -13.47 -87.74 -6.14
C PRO A 61 -12.84 -88.01 -7.52
N VAL A 62 -12.19 -86.98 -8.09
CA VAL A 62 -11.40 -87.10 -9.32
C VAL A 62 -9.98 -87.59 -8.99
N ALA A 63 -9.88 -88.89 -8.66
CA ALA A 63 -8.62 -89.55 -8.29
C ALA A 63 -8.42 -90.94 -8.91
N THR A 64 -9.50 -91.60 -9.30
CA THR A 64 -9.54 -92.85 -10.08
C THR A 64 -10.97 -93.03 -10.59
N TYR A 65 -11.17 -93.70 -11.73
CA TYR A 65 -12.51 -94.13 -12.12
C TYR A 65 -13.03 -95.21 -11.15
N PRO A 66 -14.27 -95.11 -10.63
CA PRO A 66 -14.79 -96.09 -9.68
C PRO A 66 -15.01 -97.48 -10.29
N THR A 67 -14.73 -98.54 -9.50
CA THR A 67 -14.99 -99.94 -9.87
C THR A 67 -16.44 -100.40 -9.65
N THR A 68 -17.25 -99.55 -9.01
CA THR A 68 -18.66 -99.80 -8.68
C THR A 68 -19.39 -98.46 -8.60
N ILE A 69 -20.64 -98.41 -9.04
CA ILE A 69 -21.52 -97.25 -8.84
C ILE A 69 -21.81 -97.08 -7.33
N PRO A 70 -21.61 -95.89 -6.73
CA PRO A 70 -21.96 -95.62 -5.33
C PRO A 70 -23.47 -95.74 -5.04
N GLY A 71 -23.82 -96.08 -3.80
CA GLY A 71 -25.21 -96.40 -3.43
C GLY A 71 -26.17 -95.19 -3.36
N ASP A 72 -25.63 -93.98 -3.43
CA ASP A 72 -26.32 -92.69 -3.46
C ASP A 72 -26.50 -92.14 -4.88
N TYR A 73 -25.94 -92.79 -5.91
CA TYR A 73 -26.06 -92.35 -7.29
C TYR A 73 -27.41 -92.76 -7.91
N GLU A 74 -27.99 -91.86 -8.69
CA GLU A 74 -29.24 -92.08 -9.43
C GLU A 74 -28.93 -92.61 -10.84
N ARG A 75 -29.65 -93.66 -11.27
CA ARG A 75 -29.44 -94.30 -12.58
C ARG A 75 -29.85 -93.36 -13.71
N GLU A 76 -28.91 -93.07 -14.60
CA GLU A 76 -29.13 -92.26 -15.80
C GLU A 76 -28.70 -93.03 -17.06
N ASN A 77 -29.67 -93.25 -17.95
CA ASN A 77 -29.52 -94.01 -19.20
C ASN A 77 -29.56 -93.06 -20.38
N VAL A 78 -28.38 -92.68 -20.86
CA VAL A 78 -28.21 -91.68 -21.92
C VAL A 78 -28.60 -92.28 -23.27
N SER A 79 -29.56 -91.65 -23.95
CA SER A 79 -30.08 -92.11 -25.25
C SER A 79 -29.02 -92.02 -26.36
N PHE A 80 -28.10 -91.07 -26.25
CA PHE A 80 -26.94 -90.88 -27.12
C PHE A 80 -25.77 -90.33 -26.31
N ALA A 81 -24.58 -90.92 -26.47
CA ALA A 81 -23.30 -90.37 -26.07
C ALA A 81 -22.36 -90.40 -27.29
N GLY A 82 -21.74 -89.28 -27.62
CA GLY A 82 -20.90 -89.16 -28.80
C GLY A 82 -20.82 -87.73 -29.31
N ILE A 83 -20.41 -87.58 -30.56
CA ILE A 83 -20.23 -86.29 -31.24
C ILE A 83 -21.58 -85.62 -31.55
N ILE A 84 -21.64 -84.32 -31.33
CA ILE A 84 -22.63 -83.42 -31.91
C ILE A 84 -21.99 -82.69 -33.08
N ASN A 85 -22.64 -82.70 -34.25
CA ASN A 85 -22.19 -81.94 -35.41
C ASN A 85 -22.79 -80.54 -35.38
N THR A 86 -21.96 -79.51 -35.53
CA THR A 86 -22.39 -78.11 -35.62
C THR A 86 -21.92 -77.47 -36.92
N GLU A 87 -22.55 -76.36 -37.30
CA GLU A 87 -22.24 -75.59 -38.51
C GLU A 87 -22.17 -74.09 -38.22
N ASP A 88 -21.07 -73.46 -38.62
CA ASP A 88 -20.85 -72.02 -38.41
C ASP A 88 -21.66 -71.13 -39.38
N ALA A 89 -21.52 -69.81 -39.27
CA ALA A 89 -22.19 -68.84 -40.15
C ALA A 89 -21.83 -68.97 -41.65
N TYR A 90 -20.67 -69.56 -41.98
CA TYR A 90 -20.17 -69.73 -43.34
C TYR A 90 -20.44 -71.13 -43.94
N GLY A 91 -21.08 -72.03 -43.18
CA GLY A 91 -21.37 -73.41 -43.59
C GLY A 91 -20.25 -74.40 -43.25
N THR A 92 -19.28 -74.01 -42.41
CA THR A 92 -18.18 -74.85 -41.98
C THR A 92 -18.62 -75.76 -40.84
N THR A 93 -18.41 -77.07 -41.01
CA THR A 93 -18.77 -78.07 -39.99
C THR A 93 -17.67 -78.31 -38.96
N ALA A 94 -18.10 -78.53 -37.72
CA ALA A 94 -17.28 -78.91 -36.57
C ALA A 94 -17.90 -80.07 -35.77
N GLU A 95 -17.04 -80.75 -35.02
CA GLU A 95 -17.41 -81.83 -34.09
C GLU A 95 -17.30 -81.34 -32.64
N MET A 96 -18.36 -81.50 -31.86
CA MET A 96 -18.51 -81.02 -30.48
C MET A 96 -18.82 -82.17 -29.51
N TYR A 97 -18.52 -81.98 -28.23
CA TYR A 97 -19.00 -82.83 -27.13
C TYR A 97 -19.84 -82.03 -26.12
N CYS A 98 -20.74 -82.72 -25.43
CA CYS A 98 -21.52 -82.20 -24.30
C CYS A 98 -20.65 -82.09 -23.04
N ILE A 99 -20.78 -81.01 -22.26
CA ILE A 99 -20.07 -80.81 -20.98
C ILE A 99 -20.98 -80.48 -19.78
N ASP A 100 -22.30 -80.67 -19.92
CA ASP A 100 -23.33 -80.42 -18.89
C ASP A 100 -24.45 -81.47 -19.03
N LEU A 101 -24.21 -82.74 -18.67
CA LEU A 101 -25.08 -83.88 -19.00
C LEU A 101 -26.54 -83.70 -18.53
N ARG A 102 -26.76 -82.96 -17.44
CA ARG A 102 -28.11 -82.72 -16.89
C ARG A 102 -28.94 -81.71 -17.71
N THR A 103 -28.33 -81.00 -18.67
CA THR A 103 -29.02 -80.03 -19.53
C THR A 103 -29.25 -80.58 -20.94
N SER A 104 -30.51 -80.64 -21.38
CA SER A 104 -30.88 -81.13 -22.73
C SER A 104 -30.54 -80.14 -23.84
N THR A 105 -30.57 -80.59 -25.09
CA THR A 105 -30.51 -79.75 -26.29
C THR A 105 -31.16 -80.43 -27.49
N ARG A 106 -31.19 -79.79 -28.67
CA ARG A 106 -31.72 -80.35 -29.91
C ARG A 106 -31.05 -79.76 -31.15
N VAL A 107 -31.37 -80.31 -32.31
CA VAL A 107 -30.99 -79.71 -33.61
C VAL A 107 -31.65 -78.33 -33.80
N ASN A 108 -30.96 -77.42 -34.48
CA ASN A 108 -31.34 -76.01 -34.65
C ASN A 108 -31.35 -75.19 -33.33
N VAL A 109 -30.44 -75.50 -32.40
CA VAL A 109 -30.07 -74.61 -31.29
C VAL A 109 -28.76 -73.91 -31.66
N GLY A 110 -28.70 -72.59 -31.46
CA GLY A 110 -27.53 -71.75 -31.71
C GLY A 110 -26.69 -71.48 -30.46
N TYR A 111 -25.39 -71.22 -30.67
CA TYR A 111 -24.40 -70.99 -29.63
C TYR A 111 -23.40 -69.91 -30.06
N GLY A 112 -22.98 -69.08 -29.11
CA GLY A 112 -21.80 -68.22 -29.24
C GLY A 112 -20.60 -68.83 -28.52
N GLY A 113 -19.38 -68.40 -28.87
CA GLY A 113 -18.19 -68.72 -28.08
C GLY A 113 -18.26 -68.18 -26.65
N GLY A 114 -17.60 -68.85 -25.70
CA GLY A 114 -17.50 -68.41 -24.31
C GLY A 114 -16.31 -69.02 -23.58
N THR A 115 -15.91 -68.41 -22.46
CA THR A 115 -14.76 -68.86 -21.64
C THR A 115 -15.10 -70.04 -20.73
N TRP A 116 -14.07 -70.70 -20.20
CA TRP A 116 -14.20 -71.76 -19.19
C TRP A 116 -14.82 -71.26 -17.87
N ASP A 117 -14.51 -70.03 -17.47
CA ASP A 117 -15.10 -69.41 -16.27
C ASP A 117 -16.60 -69.13 -16.46
N GLU A 118 -17.00 -68.57 -17.62
CA GLU A 118 -18.42 -68.37 -17.96
C GLU A 118 -19.20 -69.68 -18.09
N SER A 119 -18.54 -70.76 -18.55
CA SER A 119 -19.16 -72.07 -18.65
C SER A 119 -19.51 -72.68 -17.29
N ASN A 120 -18.77 -72.31 -16.24
CA ASN A 120 -18.88 -72.85 -14.88
C ASN A 120 -18.97 -74.39 -14.88
N VAL A 121 -18.08 -75.04 -15.64
CA VAL A 121 -18.01 -76.51 -15.79
C VAL A 121 -16.85 -77.04 -14.95
N PRO A 122 -17.09 -77.96 -13.99
CA PRO A 122 -16.03 -78.46 -13.13
C PRO A 122 -15.05 -79.33 -13.92
N ASN A 123 -13.78 -79.31 -13.49
CA ASN A 123 -12.72 -80.18 -14.01
C ASN A 123 -12.44 -80.06 -15.53
N ILE A 124 -12.86 -78.97 -16.18
CA ILE A 124 -12.77 -78.77 -17.64
C ILE A 124 -11.34 -78.91 -18.21
N GLY A 125 -10.29 -78.63 -17.42
CA GLY A 125 -8.92 -78.92 -17.82
C GLY A 125 -8.60 -80.40 -18.09
N TYR A 126 -9.30 -81.33 -17.42
CA TYR A 126 -9.23 -82.77 -17.75
C TYR A 126 -10.07 -83.11 -18.99
N VAL A 127 -11.17 -82.40 -19.24
CA VAL A 127 -11.91 -82.51 -20.51
C VAL A 127 -11.00 -82.10 -21.66
N ASN A 128 -10.30 -80.95 -21.56
CA ASN A 128 -9.36 -80.51 -22.59
C ASN A 128 -8.21 -81.52 -22.81
N ARG A 129 -7.71 -82.16 -21.74
CA ARG A 129 -6.78 -83.30 -21.83
C ARG A 129 -7.35 -84.46 -22.64
N ILE A 130 -8.61 -84.86 -22.41
CA ILE A 130 -9.27 -85.92 -23.20
C ILE A 130 -9.32 -85.52 -24.68
N LEU A 131 -9.84 -84.34 -24.98
CA LEU A 131 -10.07 -83.89 -26.36
C LEU A 131 -8.78 -83.82 -27.18
N ASN A 132 -7.67 -83.40 -26.58
CA ASN A 132 -6.35 -83.36 -27.22
C ASN A 132 -5.63 -84.74 -27.28
N THR A 133 -6.24 -85.81 -26.75
CA THR A 133 -5.61 -87.14 -26.67
C THR A 133 -6.40 -88.22 -27.41
N TYR A 134 -7.73 -88.17 -27.38
CA TYR A 134 -8.63 -89.22 -27.87
C TYR A 134 -9.52 -88.74 -29.03
N TYR A 135 -10.29 -89.66 -29.62
CA TYR A 135 -11.21 -89.40 -30.72
C TYR A 135 -12.07 -88.12 -30.54
N PRO A 136 -12.22 -87.25 -31.56
CA PRO A 136 -11.76 -87.41 -32.95
C PRO A 136 -10.34 -86.91 -33.23
N SER A 137 -9.64 -86.26 -32.28
CA SER A 137 -8.28 -85.73 -32.53
C SER A 137 -7.24 -86.83 -32.78
N SER A 138 -7.53 -88.06 -32.37
CA SER A 138 -6.74 -89.25 -32.65
C SER A 138 -7.58 -90.51 -32.88
N ASP A 139 -6.95 -91.58 -33.36
CA ASP A 139 -7.54 -92.92 -33.45
C ASP A 139 -7.71 -93.63 -32.08
N LEU A 140 -7.45 -92.95 -30.94
CA LEU A 140 -7.53 -93.55 -29.62
C LEU A 140 -8.95 -93.50 -29.01
N PRO A 141 -9.37 -94.55 -28.26
CA PRO A 141 -8.66 -95.80 -28.02
C PRO A 141 -8.63 -96.72 -29.25
N ALA A 142 -7.44 -97.25 -29.56
CA ALA A 142 -7.17 -97.98 -30.80
C ALA A 142 -7.92 -99.32 -30.89
N GLY A 143 -8.22 -99.75 -32.12
CA GLY A 143 -8.89 -101.04 -32.39
C GLY A 143 -10.42 -101.05 -32.20
N LEU A 144 -11.00 -99.94 -31.75
CA LEU A 144 -12.44 -99.71 -31.64
C LEU A 144 -13.01 -99.05 -32.92
N ASP A 145 -14.33 -99.13 -33.10
CA ASP A 145 -15.08 -98.33 -34.08
C ASP A 145 -15.40 -96.92 -33.54
N ASN A 146 -15.63 -95.96 -34.44
CA ASN A 146 -15.81 -94.55 -34.07
C ASN A 146 -17.03 -94.29 -33.17
N ASN A 147 -18.11 -95.08 -33.24
CA ASN A 147 -19.26 -94.89 -32.35
C ASN A 147 -18.92 -95.35 -30.93
N THR A 148 -18.21 -96.47 -30.81
CA THR A 148 -17.72 -96.96 -29.50
C THR A 148 -16.63 -96.03 -28.92
N ARG A 149 -15.73 -95.47 -29.74
CA ARG A 149 -14.77 -94.44 -29.29
C ARG A 149 -15.49 -93.19 -28.81
N ALA A 150 -16.34 -92.61 -29.64
CA ALA A 150 -16.99 -91.34 -29.32
C ALA A 150 -17.89 -91.42 -28.08
N ALA A 151 -18.60 -92.54 -27.88
CA ALA A 151 -19.36 -92.77 -26.66
C ALA A 151 -18.49 -92.99 -25.42
N ALA A 152 -17.33 -93.65 -25.56
CA ALA A 152 -16.39 -93.80 -24.45
C ALA A 152 -15.76 -92.45 -24.06
N VAL A 153 -15.37 -91.63 -25.04
CA VAL A 153 -14.87 -90.27 -24.84
C VAL A 153 -15.94 -89.40 -24.17
N GLN A 154 -17.17 -89.37 -24.70
CA GLN A 154 -18.24 -88.57 -24.10
C GLN A 154 -18.58 -89.00 -22.66
N ALA A 155 -18.60 -90.31 -22.38
CA ALA A 155 -18.83 -90.82 -21.02
C ALA A 155 -17.65 -90.53 -20.07
N ALA A 156 -16.41 -90.49 -20.57
CA ALA A 156 -15.25 -90.05 -19.79
C ALA A 156 -15.32 -88.54 -19.50
N ILE A 157 -15.71 -87.71 -20.48
CA ILE A 157 -15.97 -86.27 -20.28
C ILE A 157 -17.01 -86.08 -19.16
N TRP A 158 -18.13 -86.79 -19.21
CA TRP A 158 -19.16 -86.69 -18.17
C TRP A 158 -18.75 -87.21 -16.80
N PHE A 159 -17.69 -88.04 -16.69
CA PHE A 159 -17.09 -88.32 -15.38
C PHE A 159 -16.43 -87.06 -14.80
N PHE A 160 -15.75 -86.24 -15.60
CA PHE A 160 -15.12 -85.01 -15.14
C PHE A 160 -16.13 -83.87 -14.95
N THR A 161 -17.16 -83.74 -15.80
CA THR A 161 -18.13 -82.61 -15.73
C THR A 161 -19.32 -82.85 -14.80
N ASP A 162 -19.82 -84.08 -14.71
CA ASP A 162 -21.10 -84.38 -14.05
C ASP A 162 -21.03 -85.49 -12.98
N GLY A 163 -19.91 -86.24 -12.96
CA GLY A 163 -19.67 -87.39 -12.10
C GLY A 163 -20.16 -88.72 -12.65
N TYR A 164 -20.44 -88.82 -13.96
CA TYR A 164 -21.05 -89.98 -14.59
C TYR A 164 -20.19 -91.26 -14.48
N ILE A 165 -20.82 -92.34 -14.03
CA ILE A 165 -20.22 -93.69 -13.97
C ILE A 165 -21.02 -94.62 -14.87
N VAL A 166 -20.36 -95.20 -15.87
CA VAL A 166 -20.92 -96.23 -16.76
C VAL A 166 -21.17 -97.50 -15.95
N ASP A 167 -22.26 -98.21 -16.26
CA ASP A 167 -22.61 -99.49 -15.66
C ASP A 167 -21.43 -100.48 -15.75
N PRO A 168 -20.89 -101.02 -14.64
CA PRO A 168 -19.75 -101.93 -14.66
C PRO A 168 -19.95 -103.22 -15.47
N ASP A 169 -21.20 -103.65 -15.70
CA ASP A 169 -21.51 -104.80 -16.58
C ASP A 169 -21.46 -104.44 -18.09
N SER A 170 -21.28 -103.15 -18.42
CA SER A 170 -21.20 -102.65 -19.79
C SER A 170 -19.85 -102.96 -20.45
N SER A 171 -19.88 -103.39 -21.71
CA SER A 171 -18.68 -103.51 -22.55
C SER A 171 -17.93 -102.19 -22.78
N LEU A 172 -18.56 -101.04 -22.46
CA LEU A 172 -17.94 -99.71 -22.54
C LEU A 172 -17.16 -99.35 -21.26
N TYR A 173 -17.52 -99.93 -20.10
CA TYR A 173 -16.89 -99.64 -18.81
C TYR A 173 -15.35 -99.69 -18.83
N PRO A 174 -14.68 -100.78 -19.28
CA PRO A 174 -13.22 -100.86 -19.22
C PRO A 174 -12.52 -99.87 -20.16
N ILE A 175 -13.22 -99.37 -21.19
CA ILE A 175 -12.70 -98.37 -22.13
C ILE A 175 -12.72 -96.98 -21.47
N VAL A 176 -13.85 -96.62 -20.83
CA VAL A 176 -14.00 -95.35 -20.09
C VAL A 176 -13.08 -95.31 -18.87
N ALA A 177 -12.96 -96.44 -18.15
CA ALA A 177 -12.03 -96.58 -17.03
C ALA A 177 -10.57 -96.33 -17.45
N GLY A 178 -10.17 -96.80 -18.63
CA GLY A 178 -8.87 -96.48 -19.23
C GLY A 178 -8.72 -94.98 -19.48
N ILE A 179 -9.59 -94.40 -20.32
CA ILE A 179 -9.55 -92.97 -20.69
C ILE A 179 -9.47 -92.06 -19.45
N VAL A 180 -10.32 -92.31 -18.44
CA VAL A 180 -10.35 -91.49 -17.22
C VAL A 180 -9.06 -91.64 -16.40
N ASN A 181 -8.57 -92.87 -16.17
CA ASN A 181 -7.38 -93.08 -15.35
C ASN A 181 -6.11 -92.54 -16.03
N ASP A 182 -5.96 -92.80 -17.34
CA ASP A 182 -4.88 -92.25 -18.16
C ASP A 182 -4.91 -90.71 -18.15
N THR A 183 -6.10 -90.10 -18.21
CA THR A 183 -6.31 -88.64 -18.12
C THR A 183 -5.96 -88.07 -16.74
N ILE A 184 -6.26 -88.79 -15.65
CA ILE A 184 -5.89 -88.39 -14.28
C ILE A 184 -4.37 -88.46 -14.11
N GLU A 185 -3.71 -89.51 -14.62
CA GLU A 185 -2.24 -89.65 -14.56
C GLU A 185 -1.53 -88.59 -15.42
N ALA A 186 -2.08 -88.24 -16.58
CA ALA A 186 -1.55 -87.19 -17.46
C ALA A 186 -1.79 -85.74 -16.96
N GLY A 187 -2.72 -85.55 -16.01
CA GLY A 187 -3.08 -84.24 -15.48
C GLY A 187 -3.87 -83.35 -16.46
N ILE A 188 -4.32 -82.19 -15.98
CA ILE A 188 -5.09 -81.22 -16.76
C ILE A 188 -4.27 -80.61 -17.94
N LEU A 189 -4.99 -79.99 -18.87
CA LEU A 189 -4.50 -78.88 -19.69
C LEU A 189 -5.14 -77.56 -19.20
N GLU A 190 -4.48 -76.44 -19.50
CA GLU A 190 -5.02 -75.09 -19.29
C GLU A 190 -6.02 -74.74 -20.41
N GLU A 191 -6.69 -73.58 -20.30
CA GLU A 191 -7.60 -73.07 -21.33
C GLU A 191 -6.80 -72.78 -22.62
N PRO A 192 -7.29 -73.16 -23.82
CA PRO A 192 -6.63 -72.78 -25.06
C PRO A 192 -6.63 -71.26 -25.23
N ASP A 193 -5.66 -70.74 -25.98
CA ASP A 193 -5.71 -69.34 -26.44
C ASP A 193 -7.05 -69.08 -27.18
N PRO A 194 -7.70 -67.93 -26.95
CA PRO A 194 -8.96 -67.60 -27.61
C PRO A 194 -8.73 -67.38 -29.11
N PRO A 195 -9.77 -67.53 -29.95
CA PRO A 195 -9.67 -67.34 -31.39
C PRO A 195 -9.06 -65.98 -31.76
N ALA A 196 -8.22 -65.95 -32.79
CA ALA A 196 -7.44 -64.77 -33.15
C ALA A 196 -8.28 -63.69 -33.87
N ILE A 197 -9.22 -63.06 -33.14
CA ILE A 197 -10.00 -61.89 -33.57
C ILE A 197 -10.19 -60.92 -32.40
N ALA A 198 -10.00 -59.61 -32.65
CA ALA A 198 -10.14 -58.57 -31.63
C ALA A 198 -10.47 -57.18 -32.20
N ILE A 199 -11.05 -56.32 -31.35
CA ILE A 199 -11.24 -54.88 -31.61
C ILE A 199 -10.58 -54.09 -30.47
N THR A 200 -9.64 -53.20 -30.79
CA THR A 200 -8.86 -52.43 -29.80
C THR A 200 -8.94 -50.92 -30.06
N PRO A 201 -9.32 -50.09 -29.07
CA PRO A 201 -9.79 -50.45 -27.72
C PRO A 201 -11.18 -51.10 -27.73
N PRO A 202 -11.57 -51.82 -26.66
CA PRO A 202 -12.90 -52.42 -26.53
C PRO A 202 -14.01 -51.40 -26.22
N ALA A 203 -13.66 -50.16 -25.85
CA ALA A 203 -14.63 -49.09 -25.65
C ALA A 203 -14.07 -47.70 -26.01
N THR A 204 -14.92 -46.82 -26.56
CA THR A 204 -14.66 -45.37 -26.68
C THR A 204 -15.95 -44.56 -26.46
N GLY A 205 -15.87 -43.23 -26.53
CA GLY A 205 -17.04 -42.36 -26.56
C GLY A 205 -16.74 -41.03 -27.27
N ALA A 206 -17.79 -40.34 -27.71
CA ALA A 206 -17.71 -39.07 -28.42
C ALA A 206 -18.96 -38.19 -28.15
N PRO A 207 -18.93 -36.89 -28.48
CA PRO A 207 -20.15 -36.10 -28.65
C PRO A 207 -21.08 -36.74 -29.70
N VAL A 208 -22.41 -36.62 -29.57
CA VAL A 208 -23.38 -37.14 -30.58
C VAL A 208 -23.12 -36.57 -31.99
N THR A 209 -22.64 -35.33 -32.07
CA THR A 209 -22.24 -34.64 -33.30
C THR A 209 -20.85 -35.01 -33.82
N GLY A 210 -20.08 -35.77 -33.02
CA GLY A 210 -18.69 -36.14 -33.28
C GLY A 210 -18.53 -37.56 -33.83
N VAL A 211 -17.27 -37.97 -33.95
CA VAL A 211 -16.85 -39.26 -34.51
C VAL A 211 -15.98 -39.97 -33.48
N ALA A 212 -16.30 -41.22 -33.16
CA ALA A 212 -15.61 -42.03 -32.17
C ALA A 212 -14.60 -42.99 -32.81
N GLY A 213 -13.48 -43.25 -32.13
CA GLY A 213 -12.40 -44.13 -32.60
C GLY A 213 -11.03 -43.44 -32.68
N PRO A 214 -10.01 -44.04 -33.33
CA PRO A 214 -10.10 -45.32 -34.05
C PRO A 214 -10.30 -46.51 -33.12
N HIS A 215 -11.12 -47.46 -33.57
CA HIS A 215 -11.03 -48.85 -33.16
C HIS A 215 -10.22 -49.60 -34.23
N THR A 216 -9.21 -50.36 -33.84
CA THR A 216 -8.41 -51.19 -34.75
C THR A 216 -8.94 -52.60 -34.70
N VAL A 217 -9.38 -53.13 -35.84
CA VAL A 217 -9.89 -54.50 -35.98
C VAL A 217 -8.76 -55.40 -36.46
N THR A 218 -8.50 -56.49 -35.75
CA THR A 218 -7.40 -57.42 -36.03
C THR A 218 -7.89 -58.86 -36.04
N SER A 219 -7.44 -59.63 -37.03
CA SER A 219 -7.63 -61.08 -37.12
C SER A 219 -6.40 -61.76 -37.73
N GLU A 220 -6.29 -63.08 -37.63
CA GLU A 220 -5.39 -63.86 -38.51
C GLU A 220 -5.94 -64.06 -39.93
N ALA A 221 -7.25 -63.82 -40.14
CA ALA A 221 -7.91 -63.88 -41.44
C ALA A 221 -7.55 -62.70 -42.36
N ASP A 222 -7.49 -62.97 -43.67
CA ASP A 222 -7.25 -61.95 -44.71
C ASP A 222 -8.41 -60.93 -44.85
N GLU A 223 -9.65 -61.36 -44.58
CA GLU A 223 -10.87 -60.55 -44.66
C GLU A 223 -11.71 -60.69 -43.38
N ILE A 224 -12.23 -59.57 -42.88
CA ILE A 224 -13.02 -59.46 -41.65
C ILE A 224 -14.32 -58.70 -41.97
N GLU A 225 -15.48 -59.30 -41.70
CA GLU A 225 -16.77 -58.62 -41.78
C GLU A 225 -16.95 -57.73 -40.55
N VAL A 226 -17.10 -56.41 -40.76
CA VAL A 226 -17.35 -55.44 -39.67
C VAL A 226 -18.70 -54.76 -39.87
N THR A 227 -19.47 -54.66 -38.79
CA THR A 227 -20.84 -54.09 -38.74
C THR A 227 -21.03 -53.22 -37.48
N THR A 228 -22.15 -52.49 -37.42
CA THR A 228 -22.57 -51.67 -36.27
C THR A 228 -24.09 -51.73 -36.10
N ASP A 229 -24.58 -51.40 -34.90
CA ASP A 229 -26.01 -51.29 -34.59
C ASP A 229 -26.77 -50.27 -35.47
N GLU A 230 -28.09 -50.45 -35.60
CA GLU A 230 -28.96 -49.55 -36.37
C GLU A 230 -28.96 -48.13 -35.81
N GLY A 231 -28.88 -47.13 -36.71
CA GLY A 231 -28.83 -45.71 -36.36
C GLY A 231 -27.41 -45.11 -36.31
N PHE A 232 -26.38 -45.94 -36.49
CA PHE A 232 -24.97 -45.58 -36.55
C PHE A 232 -24.34 -46.01 -37.89
N SER A 233 -23.24 -45.37 -38.29
CA SER A 233 -22.44 -45.76 -39.45
C SER A 233 -20.96 -45.91 -39.13
N LEU A 234 -20.30 -46.81 -39.85
CA LEU A 234 -18.85 -47.03 -39.82
C LEU A 234 -18.12 -46.23 -40.91
N TYR A 235 -16.95 -45.71 -40.56
CA TYR A 235 -16.10 -44.87 -41.40
C TYR A 235 -14.65 -45.34 -41.41
N ALA A 236 -13.96 -45.10 -42.53
CA ALA A 236 -12.55 -45.41 -42.74
C ALA A 236 -11.61 -44.21 -42.44
N ASP A 237 -12.14 -43.10 -41.93
CA ASP A 237 -11.42 -41.87 -41.62
C ASP A 237 -11.89 -41.20 -40.33
N ALA A 238 -10.97 -40.54 -39.64
CA ALA A 238 -11.24 -39.85 -38.37
C ALA A 238 -12.19 -38.63 -38.49
N ALA A 239 -12.49 -38.15 -39.69
CA ALA A 239 -13.47 -37.07 -39.89
C ALA A 239 -14.90 -37.60 -40.17
N GLY A 240 -15.10 -38.92 -40.28
CA GLY A 240 -16.40 -39.53 -40.54
C GLY A 240 -17.00 -39.14 -41.89
N THR A 241 -16.15 -39.14 -42.94
CA THR A 241 -16.51 -38.66 -44.29
C THR A 241 -16.45 -39.74 -45.37
N ILE A 242 -15.70 -40.82 -45.14
CA ILE A 242 -15.51 -41.96 -46.05
C ILE A 242 -16.14 -43.19 -45.41
N PRO A 243 -17.33 -43.65 -45.86
CA PRO A 243 -17.97 -44.85 -45.33
C PRO A 243 -17.07 -46.08 -45.43
N LEU A 244 -17.11 -46.94 -44.41
CA LEU A 244 -16.37 -48.18 -44.41
C LEU A 244 -16.99 -49.19 -45.40
N ASN A 245 -16.19 -49.71 -46.32
CA ASN A 245 -16.59 -50.86 -47.13
C ASN A 245 -16.18 -52.14 -46.39
N SER A 246 -17.14 -52.99 -46.08
CA SER A 246 -16.95 -54.29 -45.41
C SER A 246 -17.07 -55.42 -46.45
N PRO A 247 -16.26 -56.50 -46.39
CA PRO A 247 -15.23 -56.79 -45.38
C PRO A 247 -13.95 -55.95 -45.53
N VAL A 248 -13.12 -55.95 -44.48
CA VAL A 248 -11.87 -55.20 -44.36
C VAL A 248 -10.67 -56.12 -44.03
N PRO A 249 -9.43 -55.75 -44.39
CA PRO A 249 -8.25 -56.52 -43.98
C PRO A 249 -7.91 -56.32 -42.50
N SER A 250 -7.19 -57.30 -41.93
CA SER A 250 -6.64 -57.22 -40.57
C SER A 250 -5.75 -55.99 -40.36
N GLY A 251 -5.90 -55.31 -39.23
CA GLY A 251 -5.24 -54.06 -38.88
C GLY A 251 -5.97 -52.80 -39.35
N THR A 252 -7.16 -52.92 -39.95
CA THR A 252 -7.97 -51.77 -40.37
C THR A 252 -8.44 -50.95 -39.17
N GLN A 253 -8.31 -49.63 -39.26
CA GLN A 253 -8.92 -48.70 -38.31
C GLN A 253 -10.30 -48.29 -38.78
N VAL A 254 -11.27 -48.34 -37.87
CA VAL A 254 -12.67 -47.99 -38.07
C VAL A 254 -13.09 -46.91 -37.08
N TRP A 255 -13.99 -46.03 -37.52
CA TRP A 255 -14.60 -44.98 -36.71
C TRP A 255 -16.13 -45.09 -36.77
N VAL A 256 -16.82 -44.61 -35.73
CA VAL A 256 -18.29 -44.68 -35.63
C VAL A 256 -18.88 -43.28 -35.53
N ARG A 257 -20.02 -43.04 -36.17
CA ARG A 257 -20.84 -41.83 -35.98
C ARG A 257 -22.30 -42.18 -35.71
N SER A 258 -22.96 -41.40 -34.86
CA SER A 258 -24.41 -41.39 -34.71
C SER A 258 -25.04 -40.61 -35.85
N ASP A 259 -25.80 -41.28 -36.74
CA ASP A 259 -26.47 -40.61 -37.88
C ASP A 259 -27.87 -40.12 -37.53
N THR A 260 -28.44 -40.65 -36.44
CA THR A 260 -29.82 -40.42 -35.99
C THR A 260 -29.92 -39.48 -34.79
N GLY A 261 -28.79 -39.10 -34.19
CA GLY A 261 -28.75 -38.39 -32.91
C GLY A 261 -28.88 -39.31 -31.69
N ALA A 262 -28.80 -40.63 -31.87
CA ALA A 262 -28.83 -41.61 -30.79
C ALA A 262 -27.62 -41.46 -29.84
N THR A 263 -27.92 -41.56 -28.54
CA THR A 263 -26.98 -41.49 -27.40
C THR A 263 -26.68 -42.85 -26.76
N GLY A 264 -27.32 -43.92 -27.24
CA GLY A 264 -27.10 -45.28 -26.73
C GLY A 264 -25.69 -45.81 -27.03
N PRO A 265 -25.28 -46.90 -26.38
CA PRO A 265 -24.08 -47.64 -26.78
C PRO A 265 -24.30 -48.22 -28.18
N ALA A 266 -23.44 -47.86 -29.13
CA ALA A 266 -23.33 -48.50 -30.43
C ALA A 266 -22.25 -49.59 -30.35
N ASN A 267 -22.60 -50.83 -30.69
CA ASN A 267 -21.66 -51.94 -30.71
C ASN A 267 -21.08 -52.10 -32.11
N ILE A 268 -19.76 -51.98 -32.23
CA ILE A 268 -19.01 -52.46 -33.39
C ILE A 268 -18.87 -53.96 -33.23
N SER A 269 -19.25 -54.73 -34.25
CA SER A 269 -19.03 -56.18 -34.30
C SER A 269 -18.10 -56.52 -35.45
N ALA A 270 -17.09 -57.34 -35.19
CA ALA A 270 -16.19 -57.91 -36.18
C ALA A 270 -16.34 -59.43 -36.19
N ARG A 271 -16.41 -60.04 -37.38
CA ARG A 271 -16.57 -61.49 -37.57
C ARG A 271 -15.63 -61.97 -38.68
N ALA A 272 -14.98 -63.11 -38.47
CA ALA A 272 -14.12 -63.75 -39.47
C ALA A 272 -14.08 -65.27 -39.25
N ALA A 273 -13.69 -66.03 -40.27
CA ALA A 273 -13.30 -67.42 -40.11
C ALA A 273 -11.84 -67.47 -39.63
N VAL A 274 -11.60 -68.08 -38.47
CA VAL A 274 -10.30 -68.14 -37.79
C VAL A 274 -10.08 -69.53 -37.19
N SER A 275 -8.84 -69.88 -36.86
CA SER A 275 -8.51 -71.16 -36.24
C SER A 275 -8.97 -71.16 -34.78
N VAL A 276 -10.00 -71.95 -34.47
CA VAL A 276 -10.49 -72.16 -33.10
C VAL A 276 -9.85 -73.45 -32.55
N PRO A 277 -9.01 -73.38 -31.50
CA PRO A 277 -8.41 -74.56 -30.90
C PRO A 277 -9.41 -75.52 -30.22
N THR A 278 -9.09 -76.82 -30.23
CA THR A 278 -9.71 -77.83 -29.36
C THR A 278 -9.80 -77.32 -27.92
N GLY A 279 -10.95 -77.51 -27.28
CA GLY A 279 -11.19 -77.09 -25.89
C GLY A 279 -11.88 -75.73 -25.73
N ASN A 280 -12.10 -74.98 -26.80
CA ASN A 280 -12.96 -73.78 -26.78
C ASN A 280 -14.42 -74.18 -26.48
N VAL A 281 -15.10 -73.39 -25.63
CA VAL A 281 -16.47 -73.65 -25.18
C VAL A 281 -17.47 -72.83 -25.97
N TYR A 282 -18.64 -73.40 -26.19
CA TYR A 282 -19.78 -72.77 -26.84
C TYR A 282 -21.00 -72.81 -25.92
N LEU A 283 -21.58 -71.63 -25.67
CA LEU A 283 -22.68 -71.38 -24.72
C LEU A 283 -23.94 -70.94 -25.48
N TYR A 284 -25.10 -71.27 -24.92
CA TYR A 284 -26.40 -71.06 -25.57
C TYR A 284 -26.65 -69.58 -25.89
N ASP A 285 -26.99 -69.26 -27.15
CA ASP A 285 -27.11 -67.88 -27.63
C ASP A 285 -28.40 -67.14 -27.22
N GLY A 286 -29.29 -67.81 -26.48
CA GLY A 286 -30.59 -67.26 -26.04
C GLY A 286 -31.62 -67.02 -27.16
N GLY A 287 -31.28 -67.26 -28.43
CA GLY A 287 -32.12 -66.94 -29.59
C GLY A 287 -33.15 -68.01 -29.95
N THR A 288 -33.05 -69.22 -29.38
CA THR A 288 -33.92 -70.35 -29.77
C THR A 288 -35.27 -70.27 -29.07
N THR A 289 -36.32 -69.91 -29.82
CA THR A 289 -37.68 -69.73 -29.28
C THR A 289 -38.18 -70.97 -28.51
N GLY A 290 -38.63 -70.75 -27.27
CA GLY A 290 -39.16 -71.80 -26.40
C GLY A 290 -38.08 -72.71 -25.79
N LEU A 291 -36.88 -72.17 -25.55
CA LEU A 291 -35.78 -72.85 -24.87
C LEU A 291 -35.06 -71.85 -23.94
N ASP A 292 -35.17 -72.06 -22.63
CA ASP A 292 -34.62 -71.13 -21.61
C ASP A 292 -33.13 -71.39 -21.29
N ASN A 293 -32.64 -72.60 -21.58
CA ASN A 293 -31.24 -73.02 -21.43
C ASN A 293 -30.95 -74.22 -22.36
N ALA A 294 -29.68 -74.46 -22.72
CA ALA A 294 -29.27 -75.60 -23.53
C ALA A 294 -27.91 -76.19 -23.08
N GLN A 295 -27.68 -77.45 -23.44
CA GLN A 295 -26.41 -78.18 -23.26
C GLN A 295 -25.18 -77.34 -23.64
N LYS A 296 -24.21 -77.20 -22.74
CA LYS A 296 -22.93 -76.56 -23.04
C LYS A 296 -22.10 -77.46 -23.95
N LEU A 297 -21.45 -76.88 -24.95
CA LEU A 297 -20.66 -77.60 -25.94
C LEU A 297 -19.17 -77.25 -25.83
N ILE A 298 -18.31 -78.18 -26.24
CA ILE A 298 -16.86 -77.96 -26.33
C ILE A 298 -16.31 -78.49 -27.67
N LEU A 299 -15.44 -77.74 -28.32
CA LEU A 299 -14.86 -78.10 -29.62
C LEU A 299 -13.90 -79.28 -29.48
N ALA A 300 -14.20 -80.38 -30.16
CA ALA A 300 -13.43 -81.62 -30.03
C ALA A 300 -12.12 -81.61 -30.85
N VAL A 301 -12.09 -80.93 -32.00
CA VAL A 301 -10.94 -80.84 -32.91
C VAL A 301 -10.76 -79.42 -33.40
N THR A 302 -9.54 -78.89 -33.30
CA THR A 302 -9.14 -77.57 -33.81
C THR A 302 -9.61 -77.35 -35.24
N ARG A 303 -10.29 -76.23 -35.50
CA ARG A 303 -11.03 -76.01 -36.74
C ARG A 303 -11.13 -74.53 -37.09
N GLU A 304 -10.94 -74.20 -38.37
CA GLU A 304 -11.37 -72.93 -38.95
C GLU A 304 -12.88 -72.75 -38.77
N LEU A 305 -13.32 -71.73 -38.02
CA LEU A 305 -14.73 -71.44 -37.75
C LEU A 305 -14.96 -69.93 -37.63
N SER A 306 -16.19 -69.51 -37.92
CA SER A 306 -16.67 -68.16 -37.60
C SER A 306 -16.50 -67.86 -36.10
N SER A 307 -15.75 -66.81 -35.80
CA SER A 307 -15.63 -66.22 -34.46
C SER A 307 -15.90 -64.71 -34.55
N ASN A 308 -16.30 -64.11 -33.43
CA ASN A 308 -16.66 -62.71 -33.33
C ASN A 308 -15.87 -61.97 -32.24
N ALA A 309 -15.74 -60.65 -32.39
CA ALA A 309 -15.27 -59.74 -31.37
C ALA A 309 -16.10 -58.44 -31.40
N THR A 310 -16.29 -57.80 -30.25
CA THR A 310 -17.11 -56.58 -30.13
C THR A 310 -16.38 -55.43 -29.43
N ALA A 311 -16.82 -54.20 -29.70
CA ALA A 311 -16.41 -53.01 -28.97
C ALA A 311 -17.58 -52.02 -28.86
N SER A 312 -17.68 -51.28 -27.74
CA SER A 312 -18.80 -50.38 -27.47
C SER A 312 -18.43 -48.91 -27.60
N VAL A 313 -19.34 -48.10 -28.15
CA VAL A 313 -19.17 -46.66 -28.35
C VAL A 313 -20.33 -45.89 -27.74
N THR A 314 -20.06 -45.00 -26.78
CA THR A 314 -21.09 -44.17 -26.15
C THR A 314 -21.11 -42.74 -26.72
N PHE A 315 -22.28 -42.29 -27.17
CA PHE A 315 -22.47 -40.94 -27.70
C PHE A 315 -23.16 -40.02 -26.67
N THR A 316 -22.52 -38.90 -26.32
CA THR A 316 -23.00 -37.99 -25.26
C THR A 316 -23.49 -36.67 -25.85
N GLU A 317 -24.67 -36.18 -25.46
CA GLU A 317 -25.13 -34.85 -25.88
C GLU A 317 -24.23 -33.76 -25.29
N VAL A 318 -23.95 -32.71 -26.06
CA VAL A 318 -23.07 -31.61 -25.66
C VAL A 318 -23.72 -30.25 -25.89
N GLY A 319 -23.21 -29.24 -25.18
CA GLY A 319 -23.47 -27.83 -25.44
C GLY A 319 -22.18 -27.01 -25.25
N SER A 320 -22.35 -25.69 -25.22
CA SER A 320 -21.25 -24.73 -25.07
C SER A 320 -21.50 -23.75 -23.93
N LEU A 321 -20.42 -23.18 -23.40
CA LEU A 321 -20.44 -22.12 -22.38
C LEU A 321 -19.66 -20.91 -22.89
N ALA A 322 -20.35 -19.80 -23.10
CA ALA A 322 -19.73 -18.50 -23.40
C ALA A 322 -19.54 -17.71 -22.09
N VAL A 323 -18.29 -17.62 -21.63
CA VAL A 323 -17.93 -16.83 -20.45
C VAL A 323 -17.55 -15.42 -20.90
N THR A 324 -18.18 -14.43 -20.30
CA THR A 324 -17.98 -13.01 -20.59
C THR A 324 -17.33 -12.34 -19.40
N LYS A 325 -16.22 -11.61 -19.61
CA LYS A 325 -15.58 -10.78 -18.60
C LYS A 325 -15.91 -9.31 -18.85
N SER A 326 -16.55 -8.67 -17.87
CA SER A 326 -16.72 -7.21 -17.83
C SER A 326 -15.66 -6.57 -16.93
N ILE A 327 -15.01 -5.53 -17.43
CA ILE A 327 -13.98 -4.74 -16.74
C ILE A 327 -14.49 -3.30 -16.62
N GLU A 328 -14.86 -2.92 -15.40
CA GLU A 328 -15.61 -1.71 -15.08
C GLU A 328 -14.90 -0.86 -14.01
N GLY A 329 -15.43 0.33 -13.72
CA GLY A 329 -14.91 1.24 -12.69
C GLY A 329 -13.82 2.20 -13.18
N PRO A 330 -13.50 3.24 -12.37
CA PRO A 330 -12.61 4.34 -12.77
C PRO A 330 -11.12 3.94 -12.92
N ALA A 331 -10.70 2.78 -12.41
CA ALA A 331 -9.34 2.27 -12.55
C ALA A 331 -9.20 1.13 -13.58
N ALA A 332 -10.26 0.85 -14.36
CA ALA A 332 -10.19 -0.06 -15.49
C ALA A 332 -9.05 0.34 -16.46
N GLY A 333 -8.20 -0.61 -16.84
CA GLY A 333 -6.98 -0.37 -17.62
C GLY A 333 -5.73 -0.11 -16.76
N SER A 334 -5.84 -0.14 -15.42
CA SER A 334 -4.70 -0.03 -14.48
C SER A 334 -4.42 -1.31 -13.70
N GLN A 335 -5.21 -2.36 -13.92
CA GLN A 335 -5.09 -3.66 -13.25
C GLN A 335 -4.01 -4.56 -13.89
N ASP A 336 -3.52 -5.52 -13.11
CA ASP A 336 -2.60 -6.58 -13.54
C ASP A 336 -3.35 -7.68 -14.31
N ALA A 337 -2.62 -8.71 -14.78
CA ALA A 337 -3.24 -9.82 -15.51
C ALA A 337 -4.17 -10.64 -14.59
N LEU A 338 -5.23 -11.21 -15.17
CA LEU A 338 -6.27 -11.94 -14.46
C LEU A 338 -6.64 -13.25 -15.18
N VAL A 339 -7.21 -14.19 -14.44
CA VAL A 339 -7.52 -15.54 -14.93
C VAL A 339 -8.84 -16.02 -14.34
N ILE A 340 -9.77 -16.39 -15.21
CA ILE A 340 -11.01 -17.07 -14.85
C ILE A 340 -10.78 -18.57 -15.06
N SER A 341 -11.08 -19.37 -14.05
CA SER A 341 -11.07 -20.84 -14.10
C SER A 341 -12.49 -21.38 -14.18
N ILE A 342 -12.75 -22.19 -15.20
CA ILE A 342 -14.03 -22.86 -15.43
C ILE A 342 -13.80 -24.35 -15.14
N ASP A 343 -14.54 -24.91 -14.19
CA ASP A 343 -14.53 -26.35 -13.90
C ASP A 343 -15.91 -26.94 -14.17
N CYS A 344 -16.01 -27.70 -15.25
CA CYS A 344 -17.17 -28.52 -15.60
C CYS A 344 -16.95 -30.00 -15.24
N GLY A 345 -16.01 -30.30 -14.35
CA GLY A 345 -15.67 -31.65 -13.92
C GLY A 345 -14.55 -32.31 -14.76
N PRO A 346 -14.27 -33.60 -14.49
CA PRO A 346 -13.10 -34.30 -15.04
C PRO A 346 -13.05 -34.27 -16.57
N GLY A 347 -11.97 -33.70 -17.12
CA GLY A 347 -11.75 -33.57 -18.57
C GLY A 347 -12.31 -32.28 -19.19
N TYR A 348 -13.09 -31.48 -18.45
CA TYR A 348 -13.74 -30.26 -18.94
C TYR A 348 -13.38 -29.05 -18.07
N GLN A 349 -12.08 -28.76 -18.01
CA GLN A 349 -11.49 -27.69 -17.22
C GLN A 349 -10.79 -26.68 -18.15
N PHE A 350 -11.16 -25.41 -18.04
CA PHE A 350 -10.73 -24.35 -18.96
C PHE A 350 -10.26 -23.10 -18.21
N THR A 351 -9.38 -22.32 -18.85
CA THR A 351 -8.88 -21.05 -18.30
C THR A 351 -9.03 -19.93 -19.32
N PHE A 352 -9.84 -18.92 -19.01
CA PHE A 352 -9.89 -17.68 -19.78
C PHE A 352 -8.86 -16.72 -19.15
N ASN A 353 -7.77 -16.46 -19.88
CA ASN A 353 -6.70 -15.56 -19.44
C ASN A 353 -6.92 -14.18 -20.05
N ILE A 354 -6.83 -13.11 -19.24
CA ILE A 354 -6.98 -11.73 -19.71
C ILE A 354 -5.74 -10.92 -19.30
N ASP A 355 -5.09 -10.30 -20.30
CA ASP A 355 -3.88 -9.53 -20.12
C ASP A 355 -4.08 -8.29 -19.21
N ALA A 356 -3.01 -7.89 -18.53
CA ALA A 356 -2.97 -6.66 -17.74
C ALA A 356 -3.41 -5.44 -18.57
N LYS A 357 -4.08 -4.49 -17.92
CA LYS A 357 -4.55 -3.22 -18.52
C LYS A 357 -5.59 -3.35 -19.64
N THR A 358 -6.17 -4.53 -19.83
CA THR A 358 -7.34 -4.74 -20.70
C THR A 358 -8.55 -3.91 -20.21
N THR A 359 -9.44 -3.49 -21.10
CA THR A 359 -10.62 -2.67 -20.75
C THR A 359 -11.89 -3.11 -21.50
N GLY A 360 -13.06 -2.91 -20.90
CA GLY A 360 -14.34 -3.17 -21.55
C GLY A 360 -14.82 -4.62 -21.34
N THR A 361 -15.33 -5.24 -22.41
CA THR A 361 -15.95 -6.57 -22.33
C THR A 361 -15.27 -7.55 -23.28
N LEU A 362 -14.92 -8.73 -22.78
CA LEU A 362 -14.33 -9.83 -23.53
C LEU A 362 -15.19 -11.09 -23.37
N SER A 363 -15.15 -12.01 -24.33
CA SER A 363 -15.92 -13.25 -24.27
C SER A 363 -15.17 -14.39 -24.96
N GLU A 364 -15.17 -15.57 -24.33
CA GLU A 364 -14.61 -16.81 -24.85
C GLU A 364 -15.65 -17.94 -24.74
N THR A 365 -15.73 -18.81 -25.75
CA THR A 365 -16.73 -19.88 -25.83
C THR A 365 -16.07 -21.25 -25.80
N PHE A 366 -16.31 -21.98 -24.71
CA PHE A 366 -15.89 -23.37 -24.51
C PHE A 366 -16.97 -24.30 -25.06
N ASN A 367 -16.59 -25.33 -25.83
CA ASN A 367 -17.50 -26.19 -26.59
C ASN A 367 -17.36 -27.66 -26.17
N ASP A 368 -18.25 -28.51 -26.70
CA ASP A 368 -18.23 -29.97 -26.54
C ASP A 368 -18.33 -30.45 -25.07
N ILE A 369 -18.91 -29.61 -24.20
CA ILE A 369 -19.12 -29.90 -22.78
C ILE A 369 -20.41 -30.74 -22.64
N PRO A 370 -20.42 -31.86 -21.89
CA PRO A 370 -21.60 -32.72 -21.78
C PRO A 370 -22.83 -31.99 -21.23
N ALA A 371 -23.99 -32.20 -21.87
CA ALA A 371 -25.26 -31.62 -21.45
C ALA A 371 -25.69 -32.13 -20.06
N GLY A 372 -26.31 -31.27 -19.27
CA GLY A 372 -26.65 -31.53 -17.87
C GLY A 372 -25.51 -31.32 -16.87
N THR A 373 -24.26 -31.16 -17.34
CA THR A 373 -23.12 -30.79 -16.50
C THR A 373 -23.33 -29.41 -15.90
N ALA A 374 -23.06 -29.25 -14.60
CA ALA A 374 -22.96 -27.95 -13.95
C ALA A 374 -21.49 -27.49 -13.95
N CYS A 375 -21.21 -26.37 -14.61
CA CYS A 375 -19.91 -25.72 -14.61
C CYS A 375 -19.85 -24.67 -13.50
N SER A 376 -18.83 -24.76 -12.64
CA SER A 376 -18.51 -23.70 -11.68
C SER A 376 -17.47 -22.75 -12.26
N ILE A 377 -17.61 -21.45 -11.98
CA ILE A 377 -16.78 -20.39 -12.56
C ILE A 377 -16.17 -19.58 -11.41
N THR A 378 -14.85 -19.53 -11.38
CA THR A 378 -14.08 -18.86 -10.32
C THR A 378 -13.01 -17.95 -10.91
N GLU A 379 -12.54 -16.98 -10.15
CA GLU A 379 -11.50 -16.05 -10.58
C GLU A 379 -10.34 -16.07 -9.58
N PRO A 380 -9.43 -17.06 -9.67
CA PRO A 380 -8.31 -17.21 -8.73
C PRO A 380 -7.34 -16.01 -8.70
N THR A 381 -7.30 -15.22 -9.77
CA THR A 381 -6.54 -13.95 -9.84
C THR A 381 -7.36 -12.91 -10.60
N ASN A 382 -7.62 -11.76 -9.98
CA ASN A 382 -8.51 -10.70 -10.48
C ASN A 382 -7.79 -9.36 -10.77
N GLY A 383 -6.47 -9.38 -10.95
CA GLY A 383 -5.67 -8.21 -11.38
C GLY A 383 -5.52 -7.08 -10.35
N GLY A 384 -5.98 -7.23 -9.11
CA GLY A 384 -5.74 -6.23 -8.05
C GLY A 384 -4.25 -6.05 -7.73
N ASN A 385 -3.81 -4.81 -7.51
CA ASN A 385 -2.42 -4.44 -7.24
C ASN A 385 -2.35 -3.27 -6.24
N ASP A 386 -1.14 -2.84 -5.84
CA ASP A 386 -0.94 -1.79 -4.82
C ASP A 386 -1.71 -0.49 -5.10
N SER A 387 -1.92 -0.14 -6.38
CA SER A 387 -2.63 1.07 -6.80
C SER A 387 -4.12 0.84 -7.12
N VAL A 388 -4.60 -0.39 -7.18
CA VAL A 388 -5.95 -0.73 -7.68
C VAL A 388 -6.62 -1.81 -6.83
N GLN A 389 -7.71 -1.39 -6.16
CA GLN A 389 -8.64 -2.28 -5.50
C GLN A 389 -9.70 -2.78 -6.48
N VAL A 390 -10.19 -4.01 -6.27
CA VAL A 390 -11.10 -4.71 -7.19
C VAL A 390 -12.27 -5.33 -6.42
N SER A 391 -13.47 -5.23 -6.98
CA SER A 391 -14.69 -5.87 -6.49
C SER A 391 -15.23 -6.82 -7.55
N THR A 392 -15.02 -8.12 -7.33
CA THR A 392 -15.41 -9.21 -8.23
C THR A 392 -16.84 -9.68 -7.98
N ILE A 393 -17.61 -9.84 -9.05
CA ILE A 393 -18.92 -10.49 -9.09
C ILE A 393 -18.82 -11.71 -10.00
N LEU A 394 -18.93 -12.90 -9.40
CA LEU A 394 -18.99 -14.17 -10.12
C LEU A 394 -20.45 -14.55 -10.43
N PRO A 395 -20.70 -15.31 -11.52
CA PRO A 395 -21.97 -15.99 -11.72
C PRO A 395 -22.11 -17.17 -10.73
N GLY A 396 -23.34 -17.68 -10.57
CA GLY A 396 -23.55 -19.00 -9.96
C GLY A 396 -23.23 -20.13 -10.92
N ASP A 397 -23.25 -21.37 -10.45
CA ASP A 397 -23.00 -22.56 -11.29
C ASP A 397 -23.98 -22.62 -12.48
N VAL A 398 -23.45 -22.96 -13.66
CA VAL A 398 -24.17 -22.90 -14.94
C VAL A 398 -24.35 -24.30 -15.52
N THR A 399 -25.60 -24.74 -15.68
CA THR A 399 -25.91 -26.04 -16.29
C THR A 399 -25.87 -25.94 -17.82
N ILE A 400 -25.07 -26.79 -18.46
CA ILE A 400 -24.97 -26.88 -19.92
C ILE A 400 -26.24 -27.49 -20.51
N VAL A 401 -26.80 -26.85 -21.53
CA VAL A 401 -28.01 -27.30 -22.24
C VAL A 401 -27.65 -27.77 -23.64
N SER A 402 -28.06 -29.00 -23.96
CA SER A 402 -27.81 -29.70 -25.22
C SER A 402 -28.06 -28.84 -26.46
N GLY A 403 -27.11 -28.83 -27.39
CA GLY A 403 -27.21 -28.12 -28.67
C GLY A 403 -27.24 -26.59 -28.56
N THR A 404 -26.95 -26.00 -27.39
CA THR A 404 -27.01 -24.54 -27.18
C THR A 404 -25.75 -23.99 -26.52
N THR A 405 -25.50 -22.69 -26.72
CA THR A 405 -24.52 -21.92 -25.96
C THR A 405 -25.21 -21.24 -24.78
N VAL A 406 -24.87 -21.66 -23.56
CA VAL A 406 -25.27 -20.99 -22.32
C VAL A 406 -24.29 -19.85 -22.04
N THR A 407 -24.75 -18.75 -21.47
CA THR A 407 -23.91 -17.57 -21.17
C THR A 407 -23.67 -17.40 -19.68
N ALA A 408 -22.48 -16.94 -19.32
CA ALA A 408 -22.10 -16.55 -17.97
C ALA A 408 -21.31 -15.24 -18.00
N THR A 409 -21.46 -14.41 -16.97
CA THR A 409 -20.73 -13.13 -16.87
C THR A 409 -20.02 -13.02 -15.54
N VAL A 410 -18.71 -12.77 -15.59
CA VAL A 410 -17.88 -12.31 -14.48
C VAL A 410 -17.69 -10.80 -14.65
N THR A 411 -17.91 -10.01 -13.60
CA THR A 411 -17.67 -8.55 -13.62
C THR A 411 -16.65 -8.18 -12.54
N ASP A 412 -15.57 -7.51 -12.91
CA ASP A 412 -14.72 -6.78 -11.97
C ASP A 412 -14.97 -5.29 -12.06
N THR A 413 -15.17 -4.64 -10.91
CA THR A 413 -15.15 -3.18 -10.78
C THR A 413 -13.84 -2.75 -10.13
N TYR A 414 -13.02 -2.01 -10.86
CA TYR A 414 -11.71 -1.51 -10.44
C TYR A 414 -11.79 -0.06 -9.96
N THR A 415 -11.26 0.20 -8.76
CA THR A 415 -11.16 1.51 -8.14
C THR A 415 -9.74 1.77 -7.66
N PHE A 416 -9.23 2.99 -7.86
CA PHE A 416 -7.90 3.34 -7.36
C PHE A 416 -7.84 3.19 -5.83
N ALA A 417 -6.80 2.53 -5.34
CA ALA A 417 -6.54 2.44 -3.90
C ALA A 417 -6.35 3.86 -3.31
N PRO A 418 -6.92 4.16 -2.14
CA PRO A 418 -6.71 5.46 -1.51
C PRO A 418 -5.24 5.63 -1.09
N GLY A 419 -4.76 6.86 -1.13
CA GLY A 419 -3.40 7.23 -0.73
C GLY A 419 -3.34 8.02 0.58
N THR A 420 -2.15 8.56 0.86
CA THR A 420 -1.84 9.28 2.10
C THR A 420 -1.15 10.61 1.78
N LEU A 421 -1.53 11.68 2.49
CA LEU A 421 -0.75 12.91 2.59
C LEU A 421 0.05 12.89 3.89
N VAL A 422 1.36 13.10 3.81
CA VAL A 422 2.22 13.38 4.96
C VAL A 422 2.50 14.89 4.97
N VAL A 423 2.34 15.54 6.13
CA VAL A 423 2.70 16.95 6.31
C VAL A 423 3.73 17.07 7.41
N ARG A 424 4.92 17.59 7.07
CA ARG A 424 6.06 17.70 7.98
C ARG A 424 6.44 19.16 8.16
N LYS A 425 6.54 19.63 9.40
CA LYS A 425 7.06 20.94 9.78
C LYS A 425 8.46 20.80 10.35
N ASP A 426 9.43 21.47 9.73
CA ASP A 426 10.79 21.65 10.23
C ASP A 426 10.98 23.07 10.80
N ILE A 427 11.75 23.16 11.87
CA ILE A 427 12.10 24.41 12.57
C ILE A 427 13.63 24.48 12.62
N THR A 428 14.22 25.53 12.05
CA THR A 428 15.67 25.67 11.88
C THR A 428 16.13 27.12 12.10
N GLY A 429 17.43 27.40 11.95
CA GLY A 429 18.04 28.72 12.21
C GLY A 429 18.52 28.92 13.64
N ASP A 430 19.12 30.08 13.94
CA ASP A 430 19.65 30.39 15.29
C ASP A 430 18.56 30.88 16.27
N GLY A 431 17.41 31.31 15.73
CA GLY A 431 16.19 31.63 16.47
C GLY A 431 15.30 30.42 16.78
N ALA A 432 15.68 29.21 16.36
CA ALA A 432 14.90 28.00 16.59
C ALA A 432 14.64 27.77 18.09
N GLY A 433 13.39 27.43 18.45
CA GLY A 433 12.96 27.29 19.85
C GLY A 433 12.55 28.60 20.52
N ARG A 434 12.56 29.75 19.81
CA ARG A 434 12.07 31.05 20.29
C ARG A 434 10.81 31.54 19.57
N GLN A 435 10.34 30.80 18.57
CA GLN A 435 9.18 31.16 17.78
C GLN A 435 7.87 31.05 18.58
N GLY A 436 6.89 31.85 18.20
CA GLY A 436 5.51 31.75 18.67
C GLY A 436 4.79 30.50 18.14
N VAL A 437 3.47 30.47 18.28
CA VAL A 437 2.66 29.37 17.73
C VAL A 437 2.66 29.43 16.20
N VAL A 438 2.96 28.30 15.56
CA VAL A 438 2.95 28.12 14.11
C VAL A 438 1.69 27.33 13.73
N THR A 439 0.98 27.72 12.67
CA THR A 439 -0.24 27.02 12.22
C THR A 439 -0.21 26.70 10.73
N LEU A 440 -0.21 25.42 10.40
CA LEU A 440 -0.40 24.93 9.03
C LEU A 440 -1.87 24.61 8.80
N GLN A 441 -2.37 25.00 7.63
CA GLN A 441 -3.73 24.70 7.19
C GLN A 441 -3.66 23.73 6.00
N VAL A 442 -4.22 22.55 6.19
CA VAL A 442 -4.33 21.51 5.15
C VAL A 442 -5.73 21.56 4.58
N THR A 443 -5.87 21.69 3.27
CA THR A 443 -7.17 21.59 2.58
C THR A 443 -7.05 20.71 1.35
N CYS A 444 -8.07 19.88 1.08
CA CYS A 444 -8.09 18.96 -0.06
C CYS A 444 -9.41 19.02 -0.83
N SER A 445 -9.37 18.72 -2.13
CA SER A 445 -10.54 18.65 -3.01
C SER A 445 -11.54 17.54 -2.63
N SER A 446 -11.14 16.60 -1.77
CA SER A 446 -12.00 15.59 -1.13
C SER A 446 -12.90 16.16 -0.02
N GLY A 447 -12.67 17.41 0.42
CA GLY A 447 -13.35 18.03 1.55
C GLY A 447 -12.59 17.98 2.88
N LEU A 448 -11.39 17.40 2.93
CA LEU A 448 -10.53 17.51 4.11
C LEU A 448 -10.18 19.00 4.36
N ASN A 449 -10.32 19.44 5.59
CA ASN A 449 -9.98 20.79 6.04
C ASN A 449 -9.52 20.72 7.51
N GLN A 450 -8.21 20.72 7.74
CA GLN A 450 -7.60 20.44 9.05
C GLN A 450 -6.49 21.45 9.35
N THR A 451 -6.44 21.94 10.59
CA THR A 451 -5.39 22.85 11.07
C THR A 451 -4.41 22.09 11.97
N ILE A 452 -3.13 22.08 11.62
CA ILE A 452 -2.02 21.57 12.45
C ILE A 452 -1.48 22.76 13.25
N THR A 453 -1.31 22.60 14.56
CA THR A 453 -0.80 23.66 15.45
C THR A 453 0.49 23.19 16.10
N ILE A 454 1.61 23.80 15.75
CA ILE A 454 2.92 23.53 16.36
C ILE A 454 3.12 24.52 17.51
N ALA A 455 3.48 23.99 18.68
CA ALA A 455 3.59 24.81 19.90
C ALA A 455 4.77 25.78 19.82
N ALA A 456 4.63 26.94 20.48
CA ALA A 456 5.71 27.90 20.63
C ALA A 456 6.94 27.25 21.28
N GLY A 457 8.13 27.54 20.73
CA GLY A 457 9.40 26.98 21.18
C GLY A 457 9.64 25.50 20.84
N THR A 458 8.89 24.89 19.92
CA THR A 458 9.18 23.54 19.41
C THR A 458 10.49 23.55 18.61
N VAL A 459 11.37 22.56 18.81
CA VAL A 459 12.65 22.43 18.07
C VAL A 459 12.75 21.15 17.25
N GLU A 460 12.00 20.11 17.60
CA GLU A 460 11.98 18.85 16.85
C GLU A 460 10.97 18.91 15.69
N PRO A 461 11.25 18.22 14.55
CA PRO A 461 10.28 18.09 13.46
C PRO A 461 8.93 17.55 13.91
N THR A 462 7.84 18.13 13.40
CA THR A 462 6.47 17.69 13.66
C THR A 462 5.87 17.11 12.38
N THR A 463 5.35 15.87 12.43
CA THR A 463 4.75 15.19 11.28
C THR A 463 3.33 14.74 11.59
N GLU A 464 2.41 14.97 10.66
CA GLU A 464 1.00 14.53 10.69
C GLU A 464 0.66 13.78 9.40
N GLU A 465 -0.16 12.73 9.50
CA GLU A 465 -0.54 11.87 8.36
C GLU A 465 -2.06 11.86 8.13
N PHE A 466 -2.47 12.07 6.88
CA PHE A 466 -3.85 12.00 6.43
C PHE A 466 -4.03 10.82 5.46
N THR A 467 -4.21 9.63 6.03
CA THR A 467 -4.42 8.37 5.31
C THR A 467 -5.84 8.26 4.75
N GLY A 468 -6.02 7.46 3.70
CA GLY A 468 -7.35 7.11 3.18
C GLY A 468 -7.96 8.15 2.24
N LEU A 469 -7.14 9.06 1.71
CA LEU A 469 -7.56 10.09 0.77
C LEU A 469 -7.79 9.46 -0.62
N PRO A 470 -8.89 9.78 -1.34
CA PRO A 470 -9.12 9.26 -2.68
C PRO A 470 -7.98 9.63 -3.63
N ALA A 471 -7.48 8.68 -4.41
CA ALA A 471 -6.45 8.93 -5.41
C ALA A 471 -6.89 10.04 -6.40
N GLY A 472 -5.95 10.88 -6.84
CA GLY A 472 -6.25 12.04 -7.67
C GLY A 472 -6.82 13.25 -6.92
N THR A 473 -7.10 13.13 -5.61
CA THR A 473 -7.39 14.30 -4.75
C THR A 473 -6.23 15.27 -4.82
N THR A 474 -6.50 16.57 -5.00
CA THR A 474 -5.49 17.62 -4.85
C THR A 474 -5.57 18.17 -3.43
N CYS A 475 -4.44 18.27 -2.75
CA CYS A 475 -4.30 18.84 -1.41
C CYS A 475 -3.29 19.98 -1.42
N THR A 476 -3.57 21.02 -0.65
CA THR A 476 -2.69 22.18 -0.42
C THR A 476 -2.44 22.32 1.07
N VAL A 477 -1.15 22.42 1.44
CA VAL A 477 -0.69 22.85 2.77
C VAL A 477 -0.29 24.32 2.68
N THR A 478 -0.85 25.14 3.56
CA THR A 478 -0.58 26.59 3.62
C THR A 478 -0.19 26.98 5.03
N GLU A 479 0.94 27.65 5.20
CA GLU A 479 1.29 28.34 6.44
C GLU A 479 0.32 29.52 6.69
N THR A 480 -0.24 29.62 7.88
CA THR A 480 -1.23 30.66 8.25
C THR A 480 -0.80 31.50 9.45
N ALA A 481 0.13 31.00 10.25
CA ALA A 481 0.95 31.76 11.20
C ALA A 481 2.35 31.13 11.21
N ASP A 482 3.36 31.97 11.10
CA ASP A 482 4.78 31.64 10.85
C ASP A 482 5.64 31.70 12.12
N GLY A 483 5.01 31.86 13.30
CA GLY A 483 5.69 31.95 14.59
C GLY A 483 6.58 33.19 14.78
N ALA A 484 6.59 34.17 13.87
CA ALA A 484 7.44 35.37 14.00
C ALA A 484 7.13 36.17 15.29
N THR A 485 8.15 36.77 15.91
CA THR A 485 8.02 37.56 17.14
C THR A 485 8.84 38.85 17.06
N THR A 486 8.91 39.63 18.15
CA THR A 486 9.91 40.71 18.24
C THR A 486 11.34 40.16 18.27
N GLN A 487 11.56 39.00 18.91
CA GLN A 487 12.89 38.41 19.10
C GLN A 487 13.40 37.61 17.89
N VAL A 488 12.50 37.09 17.04
CA VAL A 488 12.88 36.31 15.84
C VAL A 488 12.08 36.70 14.60
N SER A 489 12.77 36.83 13.48
CA SER A 489 12.20 36.85 12.13
C SER A 489 12.29 35.44 11.51
N VAL A 490 11.58 35.21 10.41
CA VAL A 490 11.44 33.88 9.79
C VAL A 490 11.51 33.96 8.27
N GLU A 491 12.21 32.99 7.66
CA GLU A 491 12.14 32.68 6.25
C GLU A 491 11.53 31.27 6.09
N ALA A 492 10.33 31.20 5.51
CA ALA A 492 9.55 29.97 5.36
C ALA A 492 9.64 29.43 3.92
N VAL A 493 9.95 28.13 3.79
CA VAL A 493 10.09 27.42 2.51
C VAL A 493 9.15 26.21 2.51
N VAL A 494 8.44 25.99 1.40
CA VAL A 494 7.55 24.82 1.23
C VAL A 494 8.02 23.99 0.04
N ASP A 495 8.20 22.69 0.25
CA ASP A 495 8.54 21.70 -0.78
C ASP A 495 7.44 20.63 -0.86
N PRO A 496 6.79 20.39 -2.03
CA PRO A 496 6.96 21.13 -3.28
C PRO A 496 6.49 22.59 -3.19
N ALA A 497 7.08 23.45 -4.02
CA ALA A 497 6.79 24.88 -4.07
C ALA A 497 5.29 25.17 -4.25
N GLY A 498 4.72 25.95 -3.32
CA GLY A 498 3.28 26.21 -3.27
C GLY A 498 2.46 25.16 -2.53
N GLY A 499 3.11 24.20 -1.86
CA GLY A 499 2.50 23.26 -0.91
C GLY A 499 1.42 22.34 -1.46
N THR A 500 1.31 22.23 -2.79
CA THR A 500 0.18 21.60 -3.46
C THR A 500 0.61 20.31 -4.15
N VAL A 501 -0.06 19.21 -3.79
CA VAL A 501 0.23 17.84 -4.24
C VAL A 501 -1.04 17.11 -4.67
N THR A 502 -0.90 16.14 -5.56
CA THR A 502 -1.97 15.19 -5.91
C THR A 502 -1.70 13.86 -5.23
N ILE A 503 -2.70 13.31 -4.54
CA ILE A 503 -2.59 12.04 -3.82
C ILE A 503 -2.43 10.88 -4.82
N PRO A 504 -1.32 10.12 -4.77
CA PRO A 504 -1.11 8.98 -5.65
C PRO A 504 -1.95 7.77 -5.19
N ALA A 505 -2.27 6.87 -6.13
CA ALA A 505 -3.05 5.68 -5.81
C ALA A 505 -2.24 4.70 -4.95
N GLY A 506 -2.80 4.29 -3.81
CA GLY A 506 -2.19 3.33 -2.86
C GLY A 506 -0.90 3.78 -2.18
N ASN A 507 -0.46 5.03 -2.39
CA ASN A 507 0.88 5.51 -2.01
C ASN A 507 0.82 6.79 -1.17
N GLY A 508 1.93 7.12 -0.53
CA GLY A 508 2.13 8.39 0.17
C GLY A 508 2.68 9.50 -0.73
N VAL A 509 2.38 10.75 -0.38
CA VAL A 509 3.10 11.95 -0.85
C VAL A 509 3.33 12.88 0.34
N GLU A 510 4.51 13.49 0.42
CA GLU A 510 4.88 14.41 1.50
C GLU A 510 4.84 15.87 1.05
N VAL A 511 4.49 16.77 1.96
CA VAL A 511 4.75 18.21 1.86
C VAL A 511 5.54 18.63 3.09
N VAL A 512 6.73 19.20 2.88
CA VAL A 512 7.60 19.70 3.95
C VAL A 512 7.51 21.23 3.98
N VAL A 513 7.21 21.78 5.15
CA VAL A 513 7.29 23.21 5.43
C VAL A 513 8.46 23.44 6.38
N THR A 514 9.46 24.22 5.96
CA THR A 514 10.68 24.50 6.73
C THR A 514 10.75 25.97 7.07
N ASP A 515 10.82 26.30 8.37
CA ASP A 515 11.13 27.65 8.83
C ASP A 515 12.61 27.78 9.17
N THR A 516 13.21 28.89 8.75
CA THR A 516 14.51 29.35 9.23
C THR A 516 14.31 30.59 10.08
N TYR A 517 14.39 30.45 11.41
CA TYR A 517 14.28 31.56 12.35
C TYR A 517 15.62 32.24 12.56
N THR A 518 15.66 33.56 12.40
CA THR A 518 16.85 34.39 12.65
C THR A 518 16.60 35.28 13.88
N VAL A 519 17.56 35.32 14.81
CA VAL A 519 17.48 36.23 15.98
C VAL A 519 17.54 37.69 15.52
N ASN A 520 16.53 38.47 15.90
CA ASN A 520 16.46 39.90 15.59
C ASN A 520 17.43 40.68 16.50
N PRO A 521 18.31 41.54 15.95
CA PRO A 521 19.18 42.37 16.77
C PRO A 521 18.37 43.43 17.52
N GLY A 522 18.87 43.82 18.70
CA GLY A 522 18.30 44.90 19.52
C GLY A 522 18.87 46.28 19.16
N ALA A 523 18.45 47.27 19.95
CA ALA A 523 18.89 48.66 19.86
C ALA A 523 19.02 49.33 21.23
N LEU A 524 19.86 50.36 21.29
CA LEU A 524 20.08 51.22 22.46
C LEU A 524 19.78 52.68 22.06
N ILE A 525 18.91 53.34 22.82
CA ILE A 525 18.73 54.80 22.78
C ILE A 525 19.49 55.39 23.95
N VAL A 526 20.42 56.30 23.67
CA VAL A 526 21.14 57.09 24.67
C VAL A 526 20.54 58.49 24.69
N ASP A 527 19.79 58.78 25.73
CA ASP A 527 19.20 60.08 26.01
C ASP A 527 20.25 60.98 26.70
N LYS A 528 20.88 61.87 25.94
CA LYS A 528 21.86 62.83 26.49
C LYS A 528 21.14 64.03 27.11
N VAL A 529 21.14 64.11 28.44
CA VAL A 529 20.60 65.24 29.21
C VAL A 529 21.68 66.28 29.47
N ILE A 530 21.35 67.54 29.20
CA ILE A 530 22.18 68.72 29.43
C ILE A 530 21.42 69.66 30.37
N THR A 531 21.93 69.84 31.59
CA THR A 531 21.27 70.54 32.70
C THR A 531 22.28 71.35 33.54
N GLY A 532 21.81 72.10 34.53
CA GLY A 532 22.61 73.04 35.34
C GLY A 532 22.48 74.51 34.90
N PRO A 533 22.96 75.48 35.70
CA PRO A 533 22.81 76.91 35.40
C PRO A 533 23.58 77.38 34.16
N ALA A 534 24.67 76.70 33.78
CA ALA A 534 25.50 77.06 32.62
C ALA A 534 25.27 76.15 31.39
N ALA A 535 24.14 75.42 31.35
CA ALA A 535 23.80 74.38 30.37
C ALA A 535 23.47 74.87 28.95
N ARG A 536 24.01 76.02 28.56
CA ARG A 536 23.97 76.62 27.22
C ARG A 536 25.33 77.18 26.78
N GLU A 537 26.31 77.23 27.67
CA GLU A 537 27.66 77.76 27.43
C GLU A 537 28.69 76.64 27.19
N GLN A 538 28.25 75.38 27.09
CA GLN A 538 29.11 74.23 26.85
C GLN A 538 29.56 74.09 25.40
N GLY A 539 30.76 73.56 25.20
CA GLY A 539 31.29 73.17 23.90
C GLY A 539 30.59 71.93 23.30
N PRO A 540 31.05 71.44 22.13
CA PRO A 540 30.52 70.22 21.56
C PRO A 540 30.80 69.02 22.48
N ILE A 541 29.89 68.04 22.45
CA ILE A 541 29.95 66.81 23.25
C ILE A 541 30.11 65.62 22.31
N THR A 542 30.81 64.58 22.75
CA THR A 542 30.84 63.27 22.08
C THR A 542 30.64 62.17 23.11
N VAL A 543 29.55 61.41 22.96
CA VAL A 543 29.24 60.21 23.73
C VAL A 543 29.54 58.99 22.87
N THR A 544 30.46 58.15 23.30
CA THR A 544 30.90 56.93 22.59
C THR A 544 30.25 55.71 23.22
N VAL A 545 29.46 54.98 22.43
CA VAL A 545 28.89 53.68 22.79
C VAL A 545 29.76 52.57 22.21
N ILE A 546 30.18 51.62 23.05
CA ILE A 546 30.90 50.41 22.62
C ILE A 546 30.16 49.19 23.16
N CYS A 547 29.70 48.32 22.27
CA CYS A 547 29.00 47.07 22.60
C CYS A 547 29.90 45.87 22.31
N THR A 548 29.98 44.96 23.27
CA THR A 548 30.90 43.82 23.22
C THR A 548 30.20 42.48 23.42
N MET A 549 30.62 41.46 22.66
CA MET A 549 30.29 40.06 22.90
C MET A 549 31.47 39.38 23.60
N GLY A 550 31.41 39.30 24.93
CA GLY A 550 32.42 38.67 25.79
C GLY A 550 33.76 39.43 25.88
N ARG A 551 34.48 39.56 24.75
CA ARG A 551 35.70 40.36 24.59
C ARG A 551 35.85 40.99 23.20
N GLU A 552 34.96 40.68 22.26
CA GLU A 552 35.00 41.21 20.90
C GLU A 552 34.08 42.42 20.80
N GLU A 553 34.55 43.52 20.20
CA GLU A 553 33.75 44.70 19.91
C GLU A 553 32.88 44.41 18.69
N VAL A 554 31.56 44.32 18.89
CA VAL A 554 30.59 44.09 17.81
C VAL A 554 30.06 45.39 17.22
N ILE A 555 29.95 46.45 18.03
CA ILE A 555 29.55 47.79 17.60
C ILE A 555 30.35 48.85 18.37
N ARG A 556 30.75 49.91 17.64
CA ARG A 556 31.18 51.20 18.19
C ARG A 556 30.47 52.32 17.44
N GLN A 557 29.88 53.26 18.16
CA GLN A 557 29.22 54.42 17.56
C GLN A 557 29.42 55.67 18.43
N ASP A 558 29.86 56.76 17.79
CA ASP A 558 29.97 58.08 18.40
C ASP A 558 28.68 58.89 18.16
N LEU A 559 28.18 59.51 19.22
CA LEU A 559 27.01 60.37 19.25
C LEU A 559 27.47 61.80 19.57
N THR A 560 27.51 62.65 18.56
CA THR A 560 27.94 64.05 18.68
C THR A 560 26.77 64.99 18.97
N ILE A 561 26.92 65.87 19.96
CA ILE A 561 25.93 66.91 20.27
C ILE A 561 26.60 68.28 20.12
N GLU A 562 25.96 69.18 19.37
CA GLU A 562 26.46 70.53 19.10
C GLU A 562 26.56 71.41 20.35
N ALA A 563 27.49 72.38 20.31
CA ALA A 563 27.65 73.38 21.36
C ALA A 563 26.36 74.19 21.60
N GLY A 564 26.10 74.56 22.86
CA GLY A 564 24.89 75.32 23.25
C GLY A 564 23.55 74.58 23.11
N ALA A 565 23.55 73.28 22.83
CA ALA A 565 22.39 72.41 23.02
C ALA A 565 21.87 72.44 24.48
N GLY A 566 20.67 71.93 24.75
CA GLY A 566 20.14 71.90 26.12
C GLY A 566 18.80 71.16 26.23
N GLY A 567 18.54 70.56 27.39
CA GLY A 567 17.48 69.56 27.54
C GLY A 567 17.98 68.16 27.18
N THR A 568 17.12 67.32 26.62
CA THR A 568 17.45 65.94 26.22
C THR A 568 17.67 65.83 24.71
N VAL A 569 18.77 65.20 24.30
CA VAL A 569 19.11 64.88 22.90
C VAL A 569 19.24 63.35 22.76
N PRO A 570 18.32 62.65 22.09
CA PRO A 570 18.41 61.22 21.90
C PRO A 570 19.36 60.85 20.75
N GLY A 571 20.18 59.82 20.94
CA GLY A 571 20.93 59.14 19.89
C GLY A 571 20.64 57.64 19.88
N THR A 572 20.47 57.04 18.71
CA THR A 572 20.15 55.61 18.55
C THR A 572 21.32 54.83 17.99
N VAL A 573 21.63 53.71 18.62
CA VAL A 573 22.52 52.63 18.16
C VAL A 573 21.66 51.42 17.89
N SER A 574 21.76 50.80 16.70
CA SER A 574 20.88 49.69 16.28
C SER A 574 21.66 48.59 15.58
N GLY A 575 21.03 47.42 15.42
CA GLY A 575 21.70 46.23 14.86
C GLY A 575 22.60 45.51 15.87
N ILE A 576 22.39 45.75 17.17
CA ILE A 576 23.23 45.20 18.23
C ILE A 576 22.84 43.73 18.49
N PRO A 577 23.78 42.76 18.47
CA PRO A 577 23.50 41.37 18.81
C PRO A 577 22.90 41.19 20.21
N GLU A 578 22.10 40.14 20.39
CA GLU A 578 21.61 39.74 21.72
C GLU A 578 22.77 39.32 22.64
N GLY A 579 22.67 39.66 23.93
CA GLY A 579 23.69 39.38 24.93
C GLY A 579 24.92 40.29 24.83
N ALA A 580 24.92 41.24 23.88
CA ALA A 580 25.98 42.23 23.78
C ALA A 580 25.88 43.20 24.96
N VAL A 581 27.02 43.43 25.62
CA VAL A 581 27.11 44.36 26.75
C VAL A 581 27.67 45.69 26.22
N CYS A 582 26.83 46.71 26.24
CA CYS A 582 27.12 48.07 25.81
C CYS A 582 27.57 48.93 26.99
N SER A 583 28.79 49.46 26.90
CA SER A 583 29.30 50.48 27.81
C SER A 583 29.21 51.85 27.14
N VAL A 584 28.83 52.88 27.90
CA VAL A 584 28.65 54.25 27.41
C VAL A 584 29.66 55.17 28.07
N THR A 585 30.44 55.89 27.26
CA THR A 585 31.51 56.77 27.72
C THR A 585 31.37 58.15 27.09
N GLU A 586 31.97 59.18 27.69
CA GLU A 586 31.93 60.55 27.18
C GLU A 586 33.34 61.12 27.06
N PRO A 587 34.09 60.79 26.00
CA PRO A 587 35.46 61.29 25.81
C PRO A 587 35.55 62.81 25.57
N VAL A 588 34.44 63.47 25.21
CA VAL A 588 34.37 64.94 25.07
C VAL A 588 33.14 65.44 25.81
N THR A 589 33.35 66.06 26.97
CA THR A 589 32.31 66.42 27.96
C THR A 589 31.71 67.82 27.79
N GLY A 590 32.08 68.55 26.74
CA GLY A 590 31.66 69.95 26.52
C GLY A 590 32.27 70.98 27.48
N GLU A 591 33.16 70.58 28.39
CA GLU A 591 33.86 71.50 29.31
C GLU A 591 34.75 72.50 28.56
N ASN A 592 34.86 73.73 29.07
CA ASN A 592 35.68 74.79 28.48
C ASN A 592 36.16 75.82 29.54
N ASP A 593 36.71 76.95 29.10
CA ASP A 593 37.22 77.99 29.99
C ASP A 593 36.13 78.61 30.88
N VAL A 594 34.88 78.66 30.41
CA VAL A 594 33.73 79.31 31.08
C VAL A 594 32.97 78.34 32.00
N VAL A 595 32.88 77.05 31.64
CA VAL A 595 32.09 76.06 32.39
C VAL A 595 32.91 74.91 32.96
N THR A 596 32.47 74.40 34.10
CA THR A 596 32.82 73.10 34.68
C THR A 596 31.66 72.13 34.49
N VAL A 597 31.94 70.83 34.43
CA VAL A 597 30.92 69.80 34.19
C VAL A 597 31.02 68.65 35.19
N VAL A 598 29.86 68.17 35.64
CA VAL A 598 29.72 66.87 36.32
C VAL A 598 28.93 65.95 35.38
N THR A 599 29.58 64.89 34.92
CA THR A 599 28.99 63.86 34.05
C THR A 599 28.58 62.64 34.87
N ASP A 600 27.32 62.23 34.73
CA ASP A 600 26.76 60.98 35.23
C ASP A 600 26.56 60.03 34.04
N LEU A 601 27.19 58.85 34.11
CA LEU A 601 27.17 57.81 33.08
C LEU A 601 26.37 56.60 33.59
N PRO A 602 25.62 55.91 32.71
CA PRO A 602 24.95 54.67 33.08
C PRO A 602 25.99 53.56 33.31
N GLY A 603 25.59 52.54 34.08
CA GLY A 603 26.30 51.25 34.09
C GLY A 603 26.13 50.52 32.75
N ASP A 604 26.88 49.43 32.58
CA ASP A 604 26.83 48.60 31.38
C ASP A 604 25.41 48.04 31.12
N ILE A 605 24.98 48.05 29.85
CA ILE A 605 23.64 47.65 29.41
C ILE A 605 23.75 46.36 28.57
N GLU A 606 23.10 45.28 29.02
CA GLU A 606 22.93 44.05 28.23
C GLU A 606 21.76 44.19 27.24
N ILE A 607 21.97 43.86 25.97
CA ILE A 607 20.95 43.97 24.92
C ILE A 607 20.14 42.68 24.75
N ILE A 608 18.82 42.82 24.73
CA ILE A 608 17.84 41.73 24.51
C ILE A 608 17.43 41.71 23.02
N ALA A 609 17.23 40.51 22.45
CA ALA A 609 16.84 40.34 21.04
C ALA A 609 15.58 41.15 20.68
N GLY A 610 15.69 41.96 19.62
CA GLY A 610 14.59 42.77 19.07
C GLY A 610 13.99 43.85 19.98
N GLU A 611 14.52 44.06 21.19
CA GLU A 611 14.10 45.16 22.05
C GLU A 611 14.88 46.46 21.77
N THR A 612 14.29 47.58 22.16
CA THR A 612 14.97 48.88 22.21
C THR A 612 15.04 49.33 23.65
N ILE A 613 16.26 49.41 24.19
CA ILE A 613 16.52 49.82 25.58
C ILE A 613 16.85 51.32 25.59
N ASN A 614 16.29 52.09 26.54
CA ASN A 614 16.68 53.48 26.79
C ASN A 614 17.65 53.55 27.96
N THR A 615 18.69 54.37 27.82
CA THR A 615 19.63 54.73 28.88
C THR A 615 19.92 56.23 28.83
N THR A 616 20.39 56.82 29.93
CA THR A 616 20.54 58.27 30.08
C THR A 616 21.97 58.63 30.45
N VAL A 617 22.53 59.63 29.80
CA VAL A 617 23.80 60.27 30.21
C VAL A 617 23.50 61.71 30.60
N THR A 618 23.94 62.18 31.76
CA THR A 618 23.61 63.53 32.26
C THR A 618 24.84 64.39 32.48
N ASN A 619 24.95 65.54 31.81
CA ASN A 619 25.89 66.59 32.21
C ASN A 619 25.18 67.69 32.99
N THR A 620 25.69 67.98 34.18
CA THR A 620 25.36 69.18 34.95
C THR A 620 26.47 70.21 34.79
N TYR A 621 26.17 71.33 34.14
CA TYR A 621 27.12 72.42 33.89
C TYR A 621 26.95 73.57 34.88
N SER A 622 28.06 73.95 35.51
CA SER A 622 28.18 75.12 36.38
C SER A 622 29.20 76.10 35.78
N PHE A 623 29.03 77.40 36.01
CA PHE A 623 30.09 78.36 35.70
C PHE A 623 31.36 77.98 36.47
N ALA A 624 32.51 78.04 35.79
CA ALA A 624 33.79 77.82 36.45
C ALA A 624 34.03 78.89 37.53
N GLN A 625 34.81 78.55 38.55
CA GLN A 625 35.16 79.47 39.63
C GLN A 625 36.40 80.31 39.29
N GLY A 626 36.55 81.44 39.98
CA GLY A 626 37.67 82.35 39.89
C GLY A 626 38.00 82.97 41.26
N GLU A 627 38.92 83.92 41.26
CA GLU A 627 39.52 84.50 42.47
C GLU A 627 39.46 86.04 42.47
N LEU A 628 39.24 86.63 43.64
CA LEU A 628 39.36 88.07 43.89
C LEU A 628 40.50 88.33 44.89
N ALA A 629 41.50 89.12 44.50
CA ALA A 629 42.49 89.66 45.42
C ALA A 629 42.18 91.14 45.71
N VAL A 630 42.05 91.49 46.99
CA VAL A 630 41.80 92.87 47.44
C VAL A 630 43.02 93.37 48.21
N THR A 631 43.75 94.31 47.62
CA THR A 631 45.00 94.85 48.15
C THR A 631 44.80 96.26 48.72
N LYS A 632 44.86 96.41 50.04
CA LYS A 632 44.90 97.72 50.70
C LYS A 632 46.30 98.32 50.57
N VAL A 633 46.38 99.55 50.06
CA VAL A 633 47.60 100.35 50.01
C VAL A 633 47.50 101.52 51.00
N ILE A 634 48.57 101.73 51.78
CA ILE A 634 48.72 102.84 52.73
C ILE A 634 49.78 103.80 52.19
N ALA A 635 49.41 105.06 51.95
CA ALA A 635 50.23 106.08 51.29
C ALA A 635 50.16 107.44 52.01
N GLY A 636 50.97 108.41 51.55
CA GLY A 636 51.00 109.78 52.07
C GLY A 636 51.97 110.00 53.25
N GLU A 637 52.21 111.26 53.61
CA GLU A 637 53.22 111.66 54.61
C GLU A 637 52.90 111.19 56.05
N ALA A 638 51.65 110.82 56.32
CA ALA A 638 51.20 110.27 57.60
C ALA A 638 50.90 108.76 57.55
N ALA A 639 51.35 108.04 56.52
CA ALA A 639 51.35 106.57 56.50
C ALA A 639 52.02 105.97 57.75
N GLY A 640 51.49 104.87 58.26
CA GLY A 640 51.93 104.26 59.53
C GLY A 640 51.48 105.03 60.78
N ARG A 641 50.54 105.98 60.66
CA ARG A 641 49.94 106.72 61.79
C ARG A 641 48.40 106.70 61.80
N GLN A 642 47.81 105.99 60.86
CA GLN A 642 46.37 105.76 60.80
C GLN A 642 45.90 104.82 61.93
N SER A 643 44.66 104.99 62.34
CA SER A 643 43.91 104.00 63.12
C SER A 643 43.60 102.76 62.26
N GLU A 644 42.92 101.78 62.84
CA GLU A 644 42.37 100.63 62.13
C GLU A 644 41.56 101.04 60.90
N VAL A 645 41.74 100.32 59.79
CA VAL A 645 40.99 100.46 58.54
C VAL A 645 40.12 99.23 58.35
N VAL A 646 38.88 99.42 57.88
CA VAL A 646 37.96 98.31 57.60
C VAL A 646 37.38 98.46 56.20
N LEU A 647 37.60 97.44 55.38
CA LEU A 647 36.97 97.25 54.07
C LEU A 647 35.82 96.24 54.20
N GLN A 648 34.76 96.44 53.43
CA GLN A 648 33.71 95.45 53.17
C GLN A 648 33.85 95.00 51.72
N VAL A 649 34.05 93.70 51.50
CA VAL A 649 34.16 93.07 50.19
C VAL A 649 32.87 92.31 49.91
N SER A 650 32.11 92.75 48.91
CA SER A 650 30.74 92.27 48.66
C SER A 650 30.59 91.82 47.21
N CYS A 651 30.18 90.57 47.00
CA CYS A 651 30.05 89.94 45.69
C CYS A 651 28.62 89.45 45.44
N GLY A 652 28.15 89.63 44.21
CA GLY A 652 26.78 89.38 43.80
C GLY A 652 25.81 90.44 44.31
N PRO A 653 24.53 90.40 43.89
CA PRO A 653 23.50 91.31 44.38
C PRO A 653 23.42 91.28 45.91
N ASP A 654 23.54 92.44 46.55
CA ASP A 654 23.50 92.62 48.00
C ASP A 654 24.41 91.65 48.81
N GLY A 655 25.59 91.28 48.28
CA GLY A 655 26.56 90.41 48.96
C GLY A 655 26.22 88.92 48.95
N SER A 656 25.28 88.49 48.11
CA SER A 656 24.73 87.12 48.10
C SER A 656 25.71 85.99 47.74
N VAL A 657 26.92 86.29 47.26
CA VAL A 657 28.00 85.32 46.99
C VAL A 657 29.11 85.40 48.04
N LEU A 658 29.48 86.60 48.45
CA LEU A 658 30.50 86.90 49.48
C LEU A 658 30.12 88.23 50.12
N ASP A 659 30.22 88.35 51.44
CA ASP A 659 30.08 89.62 52.15
C ASP A 659 30.97 89.63 53.41
N GLU A 660 32.26 89.92 53.21
CA GLU A 660 33.29 89.80 54.25
C GLU A 660 33.97 91.13 54.62
N THR A 661 34.43 91.23 55.87
CA THR A 661 35.19 92.38 56.37
C THR A 661 36.68 92.10 56.39
N VAL A 662 37.47 93.00 55.79
CA VAL A 662 38.94 92.97 55.85
C VAL A 662 39.41 94.10 56.75
N THR A 663 39.90 93.73 57.94
CA THR A 663 40.45 94.67 58.93
C THR A 663 41.97 94.80 58.78
N ILE A 664 42.44 96.03 58.55
CA ILE A 664 43.86 96.36 58.42
C ILE A 664 44.31 97.09 59.71
N PRO A 665 45.29 96.55 60.47
CA PRO A 665 45.67 97.11 61.75
C PRO A 665 46.16 98.57 61.70
N ALA A 666 45.92 99.29 62.80
CA ALA A 666 46.47 100.64 63.02
C ALA A 666 48.00 100.64 62.88
N GLY A 667 48.54 101.68 62.24
CA GLY A 667 49.98 101.84 62.02
C GLY A 667 50.62 100.94 60.95
N THR A 668 49.84 100.17 60.19
CA THR A 668 50.35 99.38 59.04
C THR A 668 51.05 100.27 58.00
N THR A 669 52.19 99.82 57.46
CA THR A 669 53.01 100.60 56.48
C THR A 669 53.26 99.89 55.15
N GLU A 670 53.03 98.58 55.07
CA GLU A 670 53.11 97.81 53.82
C GLU A 670 51.71 97.58 53.26
N ALA A 671 51.62 97.18 51.98
CA ALA A 671 50.34 96.80 51.39
C ALA A 671 49.87 95.44 51.94
N VAL A 672 48.56 95.27 52.11
CA VAL A 672 47.96 94.04 52.64
C VAL A 672 46.94 93.50 51.65
N THR A 673 47.19 92.29 51.15
CA THR A 673 46.32 91.58 50.20
C THR A 673 45.52 90.50 50.90
N THR A 674 44.20 90.48 50.68
CA THR A 674 43.31 89.38 51.05
C THR A 674 42.76 88.73 49.78
N THR A 675 42.90 87.41 49.67
CA THR A 675 42.39 86.61 48.56
C THR A 675 41.08 85.91 48.94
N PHE A 676 40.10 85.95 48.04
CA PHE A 676 38.84 85.22 48.10
C PHE A 676 38.77 84.29 46.88
N ALA A 677 38.86 82.99 47.11
CA ALA A 677 38.80 81.95 46.08
C ALA A 677 37.36 81.43 45.87
N ASP A 678 37.20 80.49 44.95
CA ASP A 678 35.97 79.72 44.70
C ASP A 678 34.73 80.54 44.31
N LEU A 679 34.92 81.81 43.93
CA LEU A 679 33.85 82.72 43.52
C LEU A 679 33.33 82.34 42.11
N PRO A 680 32.01 82.21 41.88
CA PRO A 680 31.48 81.88 40.55
C PRO A 680 31.83 82.97 39.51
N ALA A 681 32.33 82.56 38.35
CA ALA A 681 32.63 83.50 37.26
C ALA A 681 31.38 84.25 36.78
N GLY A 682 31.58 85.50 36.34
CA GLY A 682 30.47 86.39 36.01
C GLY A 682 29.84 87.11 37.21
N THR A 683 30.21 86.74 38.45
CA THR A 683 29.83 87.51 39.65
C THR A 683 30.50 88.87 39.64
N GLU A 684 29.74 89.94 39.83
CA GLU A 684 30.26 91.30 40.08
C GLU A 684 30.61 91.45 41.57
N CYS A 685 31.80 91.97 41.86
CA CYS A 685 32.30 92.22 43.21
C CYS A 685 32.71 93.68 43.37
N ALA A 686 32.26 94.30 44.45
CA ALA A 686 32.60 95.67 44.84
C ALA A 686 33.28 95.68 46.22
N VAL A 687 34.11 96.70 46.45
CA VAL A 687 34.72 96.95 47.76
C VAL A 687 34.31 98.33 48.22
N THR A 688 33.88 98.44 49.47
CA THR A 688 33.60 99.72 50.13
C THR A 688 34.45 99.85 51.38
N GLU A 689 34.81 101.07 51.74
CA GLU A 689 35.59 101.35 52.95
C GLU A 689 34.70 101.93 54.04
N THR A 690 34.48 101.16 55.10
CA THR A 690 33.56 101.50 56.19
C THR A 690 34.27 102.24 57.33
N THR A 691 35.60 102.12 57.43
CA THR A 691 36.43 102.89 58.37
C THR A 691 37.76 103.24 57.71
N GLY A 692 38.04 104.53 57.51
CA GLY A 692 39.24 105.02 56.80
C GLY A 692 40.50 105.22 57.64
N GLY A 693 40.53 104.79 58.91
CA GLY A 693 41.70 104.94 59.79
C GLY A 693 42.04 106.39 60.21
N GLU A 694 41.11 107.32 60.06
CA GLU A 694 41.30 108.73 60.45
C GLU A 694 41.59 108.91 61.95
N THR A 695 42.30 109.99 62.31
CA THR A 695 42.49 110.39 63.70
C THR A 695 42.40 111.91 63.86
N SER A 696 42.32 112.40 65.09
CA SER A 696 42.41 113.84 65.41
C SER A 696 43.73 114.52 65.00
N THR A 697 44.68 113.76 64.45
CA THR A 697 45.97 114.26 63.94
C THR A 697 46.25 113.89 62.47
N VAL A 698 45.40 113.06 61.84
CA VAL A 698 45.60 112.50 60.50
C VAL A 698 44.27 112.45 59.74
N ASN A 699 44.21 113.18 58.62
CA ASN A 699 43.14 113.07 57.62
C ASN A 699 43.44 111.92 56.65
N VAL A 700 42.41 111.30 56.06
CA VAL A 700 42.54 110.37 54.93
C VAL A 700 41.92 110.95 53.66
N MET A 701 42.43 110.52 52.51
CA MET A 701 41.72 110.52 51.25
C MET A 701 41.74 109.08 50.71
N ALA A 702 40.59 108.44 50.64
CA ALA A 702 40.44 107.08 50.13
C ALA A 702 40.17 107.10 48.61
N ASP A 703 40.79 106.17 47.91
CA ASP A 703 40.63 105.90 46.48
C ASP A 703 40.16 104.45 46.34
N LEU A 704 38.97 104.27 45.78
CA LEU A 704 38.24 103.00 45.70
C LEU A 704 38.09 102.57 44.23
N PRO A 705 38.29 101.28 43.92
CA PRO A 705 38.16 100.77 42.56
C PRO A 705 36.68 100.68 42.13
N ASP A 706 36.44 100.76 40.83
CA ASP A 706 35.17 100.34 40.24
C ASP A 706 34.92 98.83 40.51
N PRO A 707 33.65 98.36 40.54
CA PRO A 707 33.34 96.94 40.66
C PRO A 707 33.96 96.10 39.53
N VAL A 708 34.38 94.88 39.87
CA VAL A 708 35.00 93.93 38.93
C VAL A 708 34.19 92.66 38.79
N ILE A 709 34.17 92.11 37.58
CA ILE A 709 33.55 90.81 37.30
C ILE A 709 34.62 89.72 37.48
N ILE A 710 34.30 88.68 38.26
CA ILE A 710 35.19 87.54 38.48
C ILE A 710 35.42 86.77 37.16
N PRO A 711 36.67 86.65 36.68
CA PRO A 711 36.99 85.91 35.46
C PRO A 711 36.96 84.40 35.71
N ALA A 712 36.52 83.64 34.71
CA ALA A 712 36.50 82.18 34.79
C ALA A 712 37.92 81.61 34.84
N ARG A 713 38.17 80.73 35.82
CA ARG A 713 39.46 80.05 36.07
C ARG A 713 40.66 80.99 36.25
N GLY A 714 40.41 82.25 36.62
CA GLY A 714 41.44 83.28 36.78
C GLY A 714 41.22 84.13 38.04
N GLY A 715 42.24 84.91 38.39
CA GLY A 715 42.16 85.92 39.43
C GLY A 715 42.01 87.33 38.86
N VAL A 716 41.29 88.18 39.57
CA VAL A 716 41.30 89.64 39.39
C VAL A 716 41.80 90.30 40.68
N GLU A 717 42.80 91.19 40.58
CA GLU A 717 43.31 91.97 41.70
C GLU A 717 42.79 93.42 41.62
N ILE A 718 42.31 93.94 42.75
CA ILE A 718 41.86 95.33 42.90
C ILE A 718 42.54 96.00 44.10
N PHE A 719 42.85 97.28 43.94
CA PHE A 719 43.61 98.07 44.91
C PHE A 719 42.73 99.13 45.55
N VAL A 720 42.75 99.23 46.89
CA VAL A 720 42.10 100.31 47.64
C VAL A 720 43.18 101.14 48.32
N THR A 721 43.34 102.40 47.91
CA THR A 721 44.49 103.23 48.33
C THR A 721 44.05 104.36 49.27
N ASN A 722 44.66 104.42 50.46
CA ASN A 722 44.47 105.55 51.37
C ASN A 722 45.70 106.46 51.39
N THR A 723 45.49 107.74 51.10
CA THR A 723 46.52 108.78 51.26
C THR A 723 46.31 109.55 52.56
N TYR A 724 47.25 109.41 53.49
CA TYR A 724 47.18 110.00 54.83
C TYR A 724 48.02 111.29 54.95
N SER A 725 47.44 112.34 55.54
CA SER A 725 48.07 113.66 55.70
C SER A 725 47.85 114.25 57.10
N PRO A 726 48.83 115.02 57.65
CA PRO A 726 48.73 115.57 59.01
C PRO A 726 47.78 116.77 59.13
N VAL A 727 47.15 116.92 60.30
CA VAL A 727 46.23 118.02 60.65
C VAL A 727 47.00 119.24 61.21
N ILE A 728 46.64 120.47 60.80
CA ILE A 728 47.30 121.73 61.17
C ILE A 728 46.30 122.75 61.75
N ALA A 729 46.68 123.49 62.80
CA ALA A 729 45.83 124.42 63.57
C ALA A 729 46.18 125.93 63.37
N PRO A 730 45.26 126.88 63.66
CA PRO A 730 45.23 128.21 63.01
C PRO A 730 45.75 129.43 63.84
N THR A 731 45.87 130.59 63.17
CA THR A 731 46.33 131.89 63.71
C THR A 731 45.34 133.07 63.47
N PRO A 732 45.39 134.18 64.26
CA PRO A 732 44.35 135.24 64.29
C PRO A 732 44.47 136.41 63.27
N LYS A 733 43.50 137.35 63.31
CA LYS A 733 43.02 138.21 62.19
C LYS A 733 43.00 139.75 62.48
N PRO A 734 43.22 140.62 61.46
CA PRO A 734 42.83 142.05 61.47
C PRO A 734 41.84 142.48 60.33
N GLN A 735 41.33 143.72 60.36
CA GLN A 735 40.14 144.27 59.64
C GLN A 735 39.98 145.80 59.97
N PRO A 736 39.25 146.76 59.30
CA PRO A 736 38.45 146.80 58.03
C PRO A 736 38.64 148.07 57.07
N THR A 737 38.05 148.06 55.83
CA THR A 737 37.26 149.16 55.13
C THR A 737 37.91 150.54 54.74
N PRO A 738 37.42 151.42 53.80
CA PRO A 738 36.39 151.37 52.69
C PRO A 738 36.82 151.80 51.23
N ALA A 739 35.98 151.47 50.21
CA ALA A 739 35.45 152.22 49.02
C ALA A 739 36.29 153.29 48.21
N PRO A 740 36.07 153.55 46.87
CA PRO A 740 34.76 153.56 46.17
C PRO A 740 34.60 153.21 44.64
N GLU A 741 33.38 152.78 44.28
CA GLU A 741 32.51 153.03 43.06
C GLU A 741 32.95 152.91 41.56
N LYS A 742 31.95 152.45 40.72
CA LYS A 742 31.75 152.59 39.24
C LYS A 742 32.52 151.64 38.26
N GLN A 743 31.96 151.16 37.12
CA GLN A 743 30.57 151.12 36.59
C GLN A 743 30.34 149.99 35.53
N PHE A 744 29.07 149.77 35.10
CA PHE A 744 28.56 148.73 34.18
C PHE A 744 28.93 148.86 32.68
N ARG A 745 28.95 147.73 31.92
CA ARG A 745 28.09 147.45 30.73
C ARG A 745 28.36 146.11 29.97
N THR A 746 27.27 145.48 29.46
CA THR A 746 27.14 144.62 28.23
C THR A 746 28.00 143.34 28.03
N GLN A 747 27.62 142.31 27.25
CA GLN A 747 26.33 141.66 26.88
C GLN A 747 26.61 140.36 26.07
N LEU A 748 25.72 139.35 26.15
CA LEU A 748 25.35 138.21 25.23
C LEU A 748 26.36 137.61 24.20
N ALA A 749 26.26 136.34 23.77
CA ALA A 749 25.11 135.45 23.53
C ALA A 749 25.35 134.02 24.15
N SER A 750 24.41 133.07 24.31
CA SER A 750 23.20 132.60 23.56
C SER A 750 23.54 131.94 22.22
N THR A 751 23.00 130.79 21.77
CA THR A 751 21.89 129.87 22.16
C THR A 751 22.41 128.42 22.33
N GLY A 752 21.68 127.32 22.60
CA GLY A 752 20.26 126.96 22.87
C GLY A 752 20.23 125.44 23.24
N ALA A 753 19.26 124.80 23.91
CA ALA A 753 17.79 124.91 24.05
C ALA A 753 16.96 124.05 23.07
N ALA A 754 15.98 123.29 23.59
CA ALA A 754 15.13 122.28 22.90
C ALA A 754 15.89 121.02 22.41
N GLY A 755 15.28 119.84 22.17
CA GLY A 755 13.89 119.51 21.77
C GLY A 755 13.79 119.48 20.23
N ILE A 756 13.10 118.55 19.54
CA ILE A 756 11.88 117.81 19.89
C ILE A 756 11.63 116.59 18.95
N THR A 757 10.78 115.65 19.39
CA THR A 757 9.85 114.77 18.60
C THR A 757 10.35 113.71 17.60
N GLY A 758 9.58 112.60 17.54
CA GLY A 758 9.63 111.54 16.51
C GLY A 758 10.07 110.17 17.08
N LEU A 759 9.24 109.35 17.72
CA LEU A 759 7.77 109.21 17.77
C LEU A 759 7.13 108.66 16.48
N LEU A 760 7.00 107.32 16.43
CA LEU A 760 5.88 106.44 15.98
C LEU A 760 6.42 104.99 16.17
N ALA A 761 5.83 104.08 16.96
CA ALA A 761 4.50 103.44 16.87
C ALA A 761 4.38 102.47 15.66
N ALA A 762 3.74 101.30 15.75
CA ALA A 762 3.01 100.63 16.85
C ALA A 762 3.48 99.14 16.96
N GLY A 763 3.20 98.36 18.01
CA GLY A 763 1.88 97.84 18.41
C GLY A 763 1.89 96.31 18.22
N ALA A 764 1.86 95.44 19.23
CA ALA A 764 0.84 95.20 20.25
C ALA A 764 -0.41 94.45 19.72
N SER A 765 -0.39 93.11 19.86
CA SER A 765 -1.50 92.13 19.78
C SER A 765 -0.90 90.76 20.18
N LEU A 766 -0.99 90.20 21.39
CA LEU A 766 -2.04 90.09 22.42
C LEU A 766 -3.04 88.93 22.17
N LEU A 767 -3.13 87.99 23.14
CA LEU A 767 -4.18 86.97 23.36
C LEU A 767 -4.23 85.75 22.40
N LEU A 768 -4.72 84.54 22.77
CA LEU A 768 -5.00 83.84 24.06
C LEU A 768 -5.21 82.32 23.79
N VAL A 769 -5.07 81.48 24.83
CA VAL A 769 -5.82 80.21 25.15
C VAL A 769 -6.24 79.31 23.96
N GLY A 770 -5.74 78.09 23.79
CA GLY A 770 -5.88 76.95 24.71
C GLY A 770 -6.69 75.81 24.05
N GLY A 771 -6.52 74.56 24.50
CA GLY A 771 -7.26 73.41 23.95
C GLY A 771 -6.79 72.06 24.52
N LEU A 772 -7.71 71.28 25.10
CA LEU A 772 -7.40 69.97 25.69
C LEU A 772 -7.54 68.82 24.68
N ALA A 773 -6.48 68.02 24.59
CA ALA A 773 -6.46 66.55 24.79
C ALA A 773 -7.42 65.58 24.03
N LEU A 774 -6.84 64.39 23.78
CA LEU A 774 -7.42 63.04 23.71
C LEU A 774 -7.99 62.43 22.40
N LYS A 775 -7.27 61.36 22.00
CA LYS A 775 -7.73 60.04 21.51
C LYS A 775 -8.16 59.82 20.04
N ALA A 776 -7.26 59.12 19.34
CA ALA A 776 -7.47 57.83 18.63
C ALA A 776 -8.35 57.77 17.37
N ASN A 777 -7.84 57.11 16.33
CA ASN A 777 -8.37 55.77 15.97
C ASN A 777 -7.35 54.90 15.21
N ARG A 778 -7.70 53.62 15.03
CA ARG A 778 -6.98 52.55 14.30
C ARG A 778 -6.80 52.86 12.81
N ARG A 779 -5.83 52.17 12.17
CA ARG A 779 -5.90 51.82 10.74
C ARG A 779 -5.86 50.29 10.55
N ARG A 780 -6.83 49.80 9.79
CA ARG A 780 -6.89 48.60 8.95
C ARG A 780 -7.62 49.04 7.67
N ALA A 781 -7.48 48.44 6.50
CA ALA A 781 -6.44 47.61 5.90
C ALA A 781 -6.85 47.40 4.43
N ASN A 782 -5.89 47.16 3.52
CA ASN A 782 -6.11 46.80 2.10
C ASN A 782 -6.81 47.95 1.31
N ILE A 783 -6.88 47.99 -0.02
CA ILE A 783 -6.64 47.02 -1.11
C ILE A 783 -5.76 47.69 -2.18
N ALA A 784 -4.97 46.93 -2.92
CA ALA A 784 -4.35 47.36 -4.17
C ALA A 784 -4.62 46.29 -5.25
N GLU A 785 -5.14 46.71 -6.41
CA GLU A 785 -5.41 45.82 -7.53
C GLU A 785 -5.25 46.56 -8.87
N ASP A 786 -4.44 45.96 -9.75
CA ASP A 786 -4.29 46.12 -11.20
C ASP A 786 -3.90 47.46 -11.90
N SER A 787 -3.19 47.25 -13.01
CA SER A 787 -3.02 48.04 -14.24
C SER A 787 -1.73 48.87 -14.41
N GLY A 788 -0.94 48.50 -15.44
CA GLY A 788 0.35 49.12 -15.78
C GLY A 788 1.03 48.48 -17.00
N SER A 789 0.43 48.61 -18.18
CA SER A 789 0.90 48.00 -19.46
C SER A 789 2.22 48.56 -20.01
N ASP A 790 2.89 47.76 -20.84
CA ASP A 790 4.09 48.09 -21.63
C ASP A 790 4.02 49.36 -22.49
N GLN A 791 5.21 49.87 -22.86
CA GLN A 791 5.42 50.57 -24.14
C GLN A 791 6.72 50.13 -24.84
N GLN A 792 6.54 49.65 -26.08
CA GLN A 792 7.48 49.59 -27.23
C GLN A 792 8.79 48.81 -27.08
#